data_AF-A0A9P1CHY5-F1
#
_entry.id   AF-A0A9P1CHY5-F1
#
_cell.length_a   1.000
_cell.length_b   1.000
_cell.length_c   1.000
_cell.angle_alpha   90.00
_cell.angle_beta   90.00
_cell.angle_gamma   90.00
#
_symmetry.space_group_name_H-M   'P 1'
#
loop_
_entity.id
_entity.type
_entity.pdbx_description
1 polymer ?
#
loop_
_entity_poly.entity_id
_entity_poly.type
_entity_poly.pdbx_seq_one_letter_code
_entity_poly.pdbx_strand_id
1 'polypeptide(L)'
;MHLPSEEAARRLLAAISNSEKLLQAALQSESIHDLENALDSAASSGLREEELIHRAQKLLAQQLQIRQDAEKQLEDAMEARRPSMLRKALDVSGRSQVDDAKTQEGEDLLKQLEFLLFKLEAAVGSEQRAATLQAAQVKVPRELLAAAEKQLNCLNELHRVLAAGDVPGTRRALKLAEMAGVKNEEIASADEVQRRWGELTRELEIAVSMGNTERLQTALSNTDNSGISEEQLKPARNLLGAFQRSDAAFLELDEAIDSCDAEIIHKSLVDACNNNVSDSELILGAREMLDNVLFLRQQLLKAVESMDLQRLHGAVEAAHDSLPEKDLANAIHILEELKTGELGRLERHLKAAAESGDFRALDALLQRAENAKELGVQVEELDLDHYQRLAQKHQAANIQMLQEDLQRYRLSTDWPAVLDRPEEDQEEPTPEVVEVVQLPSVVVAGQVQLDLYPRGIRKEFLTLPREIVEAKIQIALPDASEDVEPVMEARSRLEELTESIQAMLAEEDKLRKIGGMEIQDDGAYRHVTLPIALYLSASTSSQEIIEAFFEVPEDAPEASEDTAAGRSSRAFHRSKSFNSKRRAVKGLWQCLRRLGHTRPELNSHCLHDVRGRVLRRITVELFWTQPVTYRETMDATCIAMTADGLVEVVNARGVHGAYYGVDQSSYRIQSKGVDALFGAVAHLGTERSEGSDMQGSLDGKMICKQMMQVRLDLLPERVTDLFFVLAATNSRELGKFTQLGFRVVDSDIGATLAVEEEHRSQLTFEAVVIMCAIYKLGDGYWRIGSMNVTCSGSPRDLKAALSKLEQLGFPRKHETSSQEHLVVESVRRYLELPRSSVKAANVNIDSSNTMTIQYAIEVLQTDDVDATSRGEELKERLSNGLHDAILEEMFKFTNEKVKPERLRVLPVITKSLSHLFIEV
;
A
#
# COMPACT_ATOMS: atom_id res chain seq x y z
N MET A 1 93.40 96.32 -16.01
CA MET A 1 92.70 95.11 -15.52
C MET A 1 93.72 94.32 -14.71
N HIS A 2 93.47 94.05 -13.43
CA HIS A 2 94.40 93.24 -12.63
C HIS A 2 94.41 91.81 -13.17
N LEU A 3 95.36 91.52 -14.06
CA LEU A 3 95.61 90.17 -14.52
C LEU A 3 96.11 89.37 -13.29
N PRO A 4 95.54 88.19 -13.00
CA PRO A 4 96.05 87.32 -11.94
C PRO A 4 97.52 86.97 -12.20
N SER A 5 98.29 86.71 -11.14
CA SER A 5 99.65 86.19 -11.31
C SER A 5 99.61 84.90 -12.13
N GLU A 6 100.67 84.61 -12.90
CA GLU A 6 100.72 83.42 -13.75
C GLU A 6 100.42 82.12 -12.97
N GLU A 7 100.85 82.06 -11.70
CA GLU A 7 100.51 80.97 -10.78
C GLU A 7 99.02 80.91 -10.43
N ALA A 8 98.37 82.04 -10.20
CA ALA A 8 96.93 82.11 -9.95
C ALA A 8 96.12 81.74 -11.20
N ALA A 9 96.57 82.14 -12.39
CA ALA A 9 95.94 81.75 -13.66
C ALA A 9 96.06 80.24 -13.94
N ARG A 10 97.22 79.62 -13.68
CA ARG A 10 97.42 78.17 -13.82
C ARG A 10 96.58 77.37 -12.81
N ARG A 11 96.46 77.84 -11.56
CA ARG A 11 95.58 77.22 -10.56
C ARG A 11 94.12 77.29 -10.97
N LEU A 12 93.69 78.42 -11.52
CA LEU A 12 92.31 78.62 -11.99
C LEU A 12 92.00 77.75 -13.22
N LEU A 13 92.91 77.66 -14.20
CA LEU A 13 92.75 76.75 -15.34
C LEU A 13 92.73 75.26 -14.93
N ALA A 14 93.57 74.87 -13.97
CA ALA A 14 93.55 73.51 -13.42
C ALA A 14 92.24 73.21 -12.68
N ALA A 15 91.72 74.17 -11.90
CA ALA A 15 90.43 74.06 -11.24
C ALA A 15 89.27 73.95 -12.24
N ILE A 16 89.27 74.76 -13.30
CA ILE A 16 88.28 74.70 -14.38
C ILE A 16 88.32 73.35 -15.10
N SER A 17 89.50 72.87 -15.51
CA SER A 17 89.64 71.57 -16.18
C SER A 17 89.24 70.40 -15.27
N ASN A 18 89.48 70.50 -13.97
CA ASN A 18 89.03 69.50 -13.01
C ASN A 18 87.50 69.51 -12.86
N SER A 19 86.89 70.69 -12.75
CA SER A 19 85.42 70.83 -12.70
C SER A 19 84.75 70.33 -13.98
N GLU A 20 85.33 70.58 -15.15
CA GLU A 20 84.83 70.05 -16.44
C GLU A 20 84.85 68.50 -16.45
N LYS A 21 85.96 67.90 -16.01
CA LYS A 21 86.08 66.43 -15.90
C LYS A 21 85.10 65.85 -14.87
N LEU A 22 84.94 66.50 -13.73
CA LEU A 22 83.96 66.10 -12.71
C LEU A 22 82.54 66.19 -13.26
N LEU A 23 82.22 67.22 -14.03
CA LEU A 23 80.89 67.38 -14.63
C LEU A 23 80.62 66.35 -15.74
N GLN A 24 81.63 66.04 -16.58
CA GLN A 24 81.52 64.97 -17.58
C GLN A 24 81.38 63.59 -16.93
N ALA A 25 82.13 63.32 -15.85
CA ALA A 25 82.00 62.09 -15.07
C ALA A 25 80.63 62.00 -14.39
N ALA A 26 80.14 63.10 -13.80
CA ALA A 26 78.83 63.18 -13.19
C ALA A 26 77.70 62.92 -14.21
N LEU A 27 77.79 63.53 -15.40
CA LEU A 27 76.87 63.29 -16.52
C LEU A 27 76.85 61.83 -17.00
N GLN A 28 77.97 61.10 -16.88
CA GLN A 28 78.04 59.67 -17.22
C GLN A 28 77.51 58.78 -16.09
N SER A 29 77.77 59.16 -14.83
CA SER A 29 77.31 58.42 -13.66
C SER A 29 75.80 58.54 -13.42
N GLU A 30 75.21 59.65 -13.87
CA GLU A 30 73.84 60.07 -13.55
C GLU A 30 73.54 60.11 -12.04
N SER A 31 74.57 60.13 -11.18
CA SER A 31 74.39 60.24 -9.74
C SER A 31 73.98 61.66 -9.35
N ILE A 32 72.92 61.79 -8.56
CA ILE A 32 72.44 63.07 -8.04
C ILE A 32 73.56 63.75 -7.25
N HIS A 33 74.25 63.00 -6.39
CA HIS A 33 75.35 63.51 -5.57
C HIS A 33 76.54 63.98 -6.42
N ASP A 34 76.94 63.20 -7.43
CA ASP A 34 78.03 63.59 -8.32
C ASP A 34 77.66 64.81 -9.17
N LEU A 35 76.40 64.91 -9.62
CA LEU A 35 75.89 66.07 -10.38
C LEU A 35 75.85 67.33 -9.52
N GLU A 36 75.38 67.26 -8.27
CA GLU A 36 75.40 68.38 -7.31
C GLU A 36 76.82 68.85 -7.03
N ASN A 37 77.71 67.93 -6.63
CA ASN A 37 79.11 68.23 -6.34
C ASN A 37 79.85 68.82 -7.56
N ALA A 38 79.60 68.28 -8.76
CA ALA A 38 80.23 68.76 -9.97
C ALA A 38 79.70 70.13 -10.40
N LEU A 39 78.40 70.41 -10.21
CA LEU A 39 77.80 71.72 -10.45
C LEU A 39 78.31 72.77 -9.45
N ASP A 40 78.45 72.42 -8.17
CA ASP A 40 79.04 73.30 -7.14
C ASP A 40 80.53 73.56 -7.41
N SER A 41 81.27 72.54 -7.84
CA SER A 41 82.67 72.69 -8.30
C SER A 41 82.76 73.59 -9.54
N ALA A 42 81.86 73.41 -10.51
CA ALA A 42 81.78 74.25 -11.71
C ALA A 42 81.47 75.72 -11.35
N ALA A 43 80.52 75.95 -10.44
CA ALA A 43 80.16 77.28 -9.96
C ALA A 43 81.31 77.98 -9.20
N SER A 44 82.01 77.25 -8.32
CA SER A 44 83.12 77.78 -7.52
C SER A 44 84.41 78.02 -8.31
N SER A 45 84.67 77.20 -9.34
CA SER A 45 85.83 77.36 -10.25
C SER A 45 85.61 78.40 -11.35
N GLY A 46 84.37 78.83 -11.58
CA GLY A 46 84.02 79.79 -12.63
C GLY A 46 84.00 79.19 -14.04
N LEU A 47 83.69 77.90 -14.17
CA LEU A 47 83.52 77.23 -15.46
C LEU A 47 82.43 77.93 -16.28
N ARG A 48 82.70 78.25 -17.56
CA ARG A 48 81.77 78.98 -18.45
C ARG A 48 81.17 78.12 -19.57
N GLU A 49 81.33 76.80 -19.51
CA GLU A 49 80.73 75.91 -20.49
C GLU A 49 79.23 75.75 -20.21
N GLU A 50 78.46 76.76 -20.65
CA GLU A 50 77.02 76.87 -20.37
C GLU A 50 76.23 75.65 -20.86
N GLU A 51 76.63 75.02 -21.97
CA GLU A 51 75.96 73.82 -22.50
C GLU A 51 76.11 72.61 -21.57
N LEU A 52 77.32 72.37 -21.03
CA LEU A 52 77.59 71.28 -20.11
C LEU A 52 76.88 71.51 -18.77
N ILE A 53 76.95 72.73 -18.24
CA ILE A 53 76.26 73.14 -17.01
C ILE A 53 74.74 72.99 -17.18
N HIS A 54 74.16 73.46 -18.29
CA HIS A 54 72.73 73.35 -18.56
C HIS A 54 72.28 71.89 -18.70
N ARG A 55 73.08 71.05 -19.39
CA ARG A 55 72.80 69.62 -19.52
C ARG A 55 72.84 68.91 -18.16
N ALA A 56 73.83 69.23 -17.31
CA ALA A 56 73.94 68.69 -15.96
C ALA A 56 72.78 69.16 -15.06
N GLN A 57 72.38 70.44 -15.13
CA GLN A 57 71.22 70.97 -14.41
C GLN A 57 69.90 70.32 -14.85
N LYS A 58 69.71 70.12 -16.16
CA LYS A 58 68.52 69.46 -16.70
C LYS A 58 68.46 67.98 -16.27
N LEU A 59 69.58 67.28 -16.32
CA LEU A 59 69.68 65.89 -15.88
C LEU A 59 69.45 65.78 -14.37
N LEU A 60 70.03 66.69 -13.58
CA LEU A 60 69.79 66.77 -12.14
C LEU A 60 68.31 66.99 -11.81
N ALA A 61 67.64 67.94 -12.49
CA ALA A 61 66.21 68.17 -12.30
C ALA A 61 65.36 66.95 -12.68
N GLN A 62 65.72 66.23 -13.75
CA GLN A 62 65.05 65.00 -14.15
C GLN A 62 65.27 63.87 -13.13
N GLN A 63 66.49 63.69 -12.64
CA GLN A 63 66.80 62.65 -11.63
C GLN A 63 66.16 62.96 -10.28
N LEU A 64 66.10 64.24 -9.86
CA LEU A 64 65.36 64.65 -8.66
C LEU A 64 63.85 64.40 -8.79
N GLN A 65 63.26 64.63 -9.97
CA GLN A 65 61.85 64.29 -10.21
C GLN A 65 61.62 62.77 -10.15
N ILE A 66 62.47 61.98 -10.80
CA ILE A 66 62.41 60.51 -10.75
C ILE A 66 62.53 60.01 -9.30
N ARG A 67 63.46 60.59 -8.52
CA ARG A 67 63.62 60.28 -7.10
C ARG A 67 62.36 60.63 -6.30
N GLN A 68 61.78 61.81 -6.50
CA GLN A 68 60.55 62.22 -5.81
C GLN A 68 59.36 61.31 -6.15
N ASP A 69 59.20 60.94 -7.42
CA ASP A 69 58.15 60.02 -7.85
C ASP A 69 58.37 58.61 -7.27
N ALA A 70 59.61 58.14 -7.20
CA ALA A 70 59.97 56.87 -6.58
C ALA A 70 59.79 56.88 -5.04
N GLU A 71 60.11 57.98 -4.37
CA GLU A 71 59.85 58.18 -2.94
C GLU A 71 58.35 58.14 -2.65
N LYS A 72 57.56 58.86 -3.44
CA LYS A 72 56.10 58.84 -3.31
C LYS A 72 55.52 57.44 -3.56
N GLN A 73 55.99 56.74 -4.60
CA GLN A 73 55.56 55.36 -4.86
C GLN A 73 55.92 54.41 -3.72
N LEU A 74 57.08 54.60 -3.07
CA LEU A 74 57.48 53.84 -1.91
C LEU A 74 56.59 54.14 -0.70
N GLU A 75 56.32 55.41 -0.42
CA GLU A 75 55.41 55.84 0.66
C GLU A 75 53.99 55.29 0.44
N ASP A 76 53.44 55.44 -0.78
CA ASP A 76 52.13 54.90 -1.15
C ASP A 76 52.10 53.36 -0.99
N ALA A 77 53.18 52.66 -1.34
CA ALA A 77 53.28 51.20 -1.18
C ALA A 77 53.44 50.76 0.28
N MET A 78 54.16 51.53 1.11
CA MET A 78 54.29 51.33 2.55
C MET A 78 52.97 51.56 3.27
N GLU A 79 52.19 52.57 2.86
CA GLU A 79 50.84 52.83 3.38
C GLU A 79 49.85 51.74 2.96
N ALA A 80 49.91 51.31 1.69
CA ALA A 80 49.08 50.22 1.17
C ALA A 80 49.40 48.86 1.82
N ARG A 81 50.61 48.68 2.36
CA ARG A 81 51.11 47.46 3.04
C ARG A 81 50.90 46.17 2.24
N ARG A 82 50.98 46.26 0.91
CA ARG A 82 50.88 45.10 0.00
C ARG A 82 52.30 44.65 -0.38
N PRO A 83 52.74 43.43 0.00
CA PRO A 83 54.12 42.97 -0.26
C PRO A 83 54.53 43.04 -1.72
N SER A 84 53.62 42.75 -2.65
CA SER A 84 53.88 42.81 -4.10
C SER A 84 54.06 44.23 -4.63
N MET A 85 53.36 45.22 -4.07
CA MET A 85 53.56 46.63 -4.41
C MET A 85 54.85 47.15 -3.77
N LEU A 86 55.09 46.78 -2.51
CA LEU A 86 56.26 47.20 -1.75
C LEU A 86 57.56 46.67 -2.38
N ARG A 87 57.61 45.41 -2.83
CA ARG A 87 58.75 44.87 -3.61
C ARG A 87 59.01 45.65 -4.89
N LYS A 88 57.97 45.99 -5.64
CA LYS A 88 58.09 46.76 -6.89
C LYS A 88 58.58 48.18 -6.62
N ALA A 89 58.04 48.83 -5.59
CA ALA A 89 58.45 50.16 -5.19
C ALA A 89 59.91 50.16 -4.71
N LEU A 90 60.33 49.20 -3.90
CA LEU A 90 61.72 49.05 -3.45
C LEU A 90 62.70 48.83 -4.61
N ASP A 91 62.35 48.02 -5.62
CA ASP A 91 63.17 47.83 -6.83
C ASP A 91 63.32 49.14 -7.64
N VAL A 92 62.25 49.95 -7.71
CA VAL A 92 62.29 51.28 -8.35
C VAL A 92 63.12 52.27 -7.51
N SER A 93 62.89 52.33 -6.19
CA SER A 93 63.60 53.22 -5.27
C SER A 93 65.12 52.94 -5.23
N GLY A 94 65.52 51.66 -5.29
CA GLY A 94 66.93 51.26 -5.35
C GLY A 94 67.65 51.73 -6.61
N ARG A 95 66.92 51.98 -7.72
CA ARG A 95 67.47 52.51 -8.97
C ARG A 95 67.42 54.04 -9.05
N SER A 96 66.55 54.68 -8.26
CA SER A 96 66.28 56.12 -8.31
C SER A 96 67.01 56.95 -7.24
N GLN A 97 68.01 56.38 -6.55
CA GLN A 97 68.81 57.08 -5.53
C GLN A 97 67.95 57.70 -4.41
N VAL A 98 66.89 57.00 -4.02
CA VAL A 98 66.08 57.33 -2.84
C VAL A 98 66.94 57.16 -1.58
N ASP A 99 66.65 57.93 -0.53
CA ASP A 99 67.35 57.86 0.76
C ASP A 99 67.39 56.41 1.30
N ASP A 100 68.61 55.93 1.60
CA ASP A 100 68.87 54.59 2.13
C ASP A 100 68.09 54.32 3.43
N ALA A 101 67.82 55.36 4.23
CA ALA A 101 67.02 55.21 5.45
C ALA A 101 65.57 54.82 5.14
N LYS A 102 64.96 55.45 4.12
CA LYS A 102 63.57 55.16 3.70
C LYS A 102 63.48 53.80 3.01
N THR A 103 64.44 53.43 2.18
CA THR A 103 64.46 52.10 1.54
C THR A 103 64.64 51.00 2.59
N GLN A 104 65.50 51.19 3.59
CA GLN A 104 65.65 50.25 4.71
C GLN A 104 64.35 50.10 5.52
N GLU A 105 63.63 51.19 5.78
CA GLU A 105 62.32 51.13 6.46
C GLU A 105 61.30 50.31 5.65
N GLY A 106 61.26 50.51 4.33
CA GLY A 106 60.43 49.72 3.42
C GLY A 106 60.81 48.24 3.38
N GLU A 107 62.10 47.90 3.38
CA GLU A 107 62.58 46.51 3.45
C GLU A 107 62.22 45.83 4.77
N ASP A 108 62.36 46.53 5.90
CA ASP A 108 62.02 45.99 7.21
C ASP A 108 60.52 45.77 7.34
N LEU A 109 59.70 46.67 6.80
CA LEU A 109 58.25 46.48 6.70
C LEU A 109 57.91 45.28 5.82
N LEU A 110 58.58 45.12 4.66
CA LEU A 110 58.36 43.99 3.77
C LEU A 110 58.67 42.66 4.47
N LYS A 111 59.83 42.55 5.14
CA LYS A 111 60.22 41.35 5.91
C LYS A 111 59.20 41.04 7.01
N GLN A 112 58.71 42.06 7.72
CA GLN A 112 57.67 41.87 8.75
C GLN A 112 56.36 41.35 8.15
N LEU A 113 55.90 41.91 7.02
CA LEU A 113 54.67 41.48 6.35
C LEU A 113 54.79 40.06 5.80
N GLU A 114 55.91 39.73 5.15
CA GLU A 114 56.18 38.38 4.63
C GLU A 114 56.25 37.36 5.75
N PHE A 115 56.89 37.70 6.87
CA PHE A 115 56.94 36.83 8.04
C PHE A 115 55.56 36.57 8.66
N LEU A 116 54.69 37.58 8.72
CA LEU A 116 53.32 37.43 9.23
C LEU A 116 52.46 36.59 8.28
N LEU A 117 52.56 36.81 6.96
CA LEU A 117 51.86 35.99 5.97
C LEU A 117 52.35 34.54 5.99
N PHE A 118 53.66 34.32 6.09
CA PHE A 118 54.22 32.99 6.26
C PHE A 118 53.71 32.30 7.54
N LYS A 119 53.63 33.03 8.66
CA LYS A 119 53.04 32.50 9.90
C LYS A 119 51.56 32.15 9.76
N LEU A 120 50.79 32.96 9.03
CA LEU A 120 49.38 32.68 8.75
C LEU A 120 49.22 31.42 7.91
N GLU A 121 50.04 31.24 6.88
CA GLU A 121 50.06 30.03 6.06
C GLU A 121 50.55 28.81 6.86
N ALA A 122 51.51 28.99 7.76
CA ALA A 122 52.08 27.93 8.58
C ALA A 122 51.18 27.53 9.77
N ALA A 123 50.27 28.38 10.23
CA ALA A 123 49.39 28.09 11.36
C ALA A 123 48.55 26.81 11.13
N VAL A 124 48.46 25.98 12.16
CA VAL A 124 47.67 24.73 12.19
C VAL A 124 46.80 24.75 13.43
N GLY A 125 45.52 24.43 13.27
CA GLY A 125 44.50 24.48 14.32
C GLY A 125 43.79 25.83 14.40
N SER A 126 42.56 25.79 14.91
CA SER A 126 41.69 26.97 15.05
C SER A 126 42.28 28.03 15.99
N GLU A 127 42.88 27.61 17.11
CA GLU A 127 43.47 28.53 18.11
C GLU A 127 44.70 29.27 17.57
N GLN A 128 45.64 28.55 16.94
CA GLN A 128 46.84 29.17 16.37
C GLN A 128 46.49 30.10 15.21
N ARG A 129 45.55 29.70 14.34
CA ARG A 129 45.05 30.55 13.25
C ARG A 129 44.40 31.81 13.81
N ALA A 130 43.50 31.70 14.79
CA ALA A 130 42.86 32.86 15.42
C ALA A 130 43.87 33.83 16.05
N ALA A 131 44.84 33.32 16.81
CA ALA A 131 45.88 34.14 17.44
C ALA A 131 46.77 34.82 16.40
N THR A 132 47.17 34.11 15.34
CA THR A 132 48.00 34.65 14.27
C THR A 132 47.25 35.69 13.44
N LEU A 133 45.96 35.46 13.20
CA LEU A 133 45.08 36.39 12.47
C LEU A 133 44.85 37.67 13.27
N GLN A 134 44.63 37.57 14.59
CA GLN A 134 44.54 38.73 15.48
C GLN A 134 45.84 39.54 15.48
N ALA A 135 47.01 38.89 15.50
CA ALA A 135 48.30 39.56 15.42
C ALA A 135 48.51 40.25 14.04
N ALA A 136 48.03 39.64 12.97
CA ALA A 136 48.17 40.16 11.61
C ALA A 136 47.17 41.29 11.29
N GLN A 137 45.97 41.30 11.87
CA GLN A 137 44.94 42.34 11.66
C GLN A 137 45.42 43.78 11.95
N VAL A 138 46.40 43.94 12.83
CA VAL A 138 46.99 45.25 13.16
C VAL A 138 47.92 45.75 12.04
N LYS A 139 48.56 44.84 11.31
CA LYS A 139 49.68 45.15 10.42
C LYS A 139 49.41 44.86 8.94
N VAL A 140 48.53 43.93 8.61
CA VAL A 140 48.30 43.44 7.24
C VAL A 140 46.93 43.92 6.72
N PRO A 141 46.82 44.36 5.45
CA PRO A 141 45.54 44.71 4.83
C PRO A 141 44.51 43.56 4.88
N ARG A 142 43.24 43.87 5.16
CA ARG A 142 42.15 42.88 5.31
C ARG A 142 41.99 41.96 4.10
N GLU A 143 42.21 42.47 2.89
CA GLU A 143 42.08 41.68 1.66
C GLU A 143 43.05 40.48 1.62
N LEU A 144 44.26 40.63 2.19
CA LEU A 144 45.24 39.55 2.28
C LEU A 144 44.91 38.57 3.42
N LEU A 145 44.08 38.98 4.39
CA LEU A 145 43.62 38.14 5.50
C LEU A 145 42.36 37.35 5.17
N ALA A 146 41.61 37.74 4.13
CA ALA A 146 40.31 37.15 3.80
C ALA A 146 40.36 35.62 3.59
N ALA A 147 41.42 35.10 2.98
CA ALA A 147 41.60 33.66 2.81
C ALA A 147 41.79 32.93 4.15
N ALA A 148 42.62 33.48 5.05
CA ALA A 148 42.83 32.91 6.39
C ALA A 148 41.59 33.03 7.27
N GLU A 149 40.83 34.13 7.17
CA GLU A 149 39.55 34.32 7.86
C GLU A 149 38.51 33.28 7.39
N LYS A 150 38.42 33.06 6.07
CA LYS A 150 37.55 32.03 5.49
C LYS A 150 37.93 30.63 5.99
N GLN A 151 39.22 30.30 5.98
CA GLN A 151 39.71 29.02 6.49
C GLN A 151 39.38 28.81 7.97
N LEU A 152 39.59 29.83 8.82
CA LEU A 152 39.25 29.76 10.25
C LEU A 152 37.75 29.57 10.47
N ASN A 153 36.91 30.30 9.73
CA ASN A 153 35.46 30.17 9.83
C ASN A 153 34.98 28.77 9.39
N CYS A 154 35.50 28.24 8.28
CA CYS A 154 35.18 26.89 7.83
C CYS A 154 35.66 25.82 8.82
N LEU A 155 36.85 25.97 9.42
CA LEU A 155 37.37 25.04 10.41
C LEU A 155 36.56 25.08 11.72
N ASN A 156 36.17 26.26 12.19
CA ASN A 156 35.31 26.41 13.37
C ASN A 156 33.92 25.81 13.13
N GLU A 157 33.36 26.01 11.93
CA GLU A 157 32.10 25.39 11.55
C GLU A 157 32.22 23.86 11.50
N LEU A 158 33.32 23.33 10.94
CA LEU A 158 33.62 21.90 10.94
C LEU A 158 33.68 21.32 12.37
N HIS A 159 34.41 21.97 13.27
CA HIS A 159 34.46 21.55 14.68
C HIS A 159 33.08 21.64 15.36
N ARG A 160 32.29 22.66 15.05
CA ARG A 160 30.94 22.84 15.59
C ARG A 160 30.00 21.71 15.16
N VAL A 161 29.99 21.35 13.87
CA VAL A 161 29.13 20.26 13.37
C VAL A 161 29.60 18.88 13.80
N LEU A 162 30.92 18.67 13.94
CA LEU A 162 31.48 17.45 14.53
C LEU A 162 31.06 17.30 16.00
N ALA A 163 31.14 18.38 16.79
CA ALA A 163 30.70 18.37 18.18
C ALA A 163 29.18 18.16 18.30
N ALA A 164 28.40 18.59 17.30
CA ALA A 164 26.97 18.39 17.26
C ALA A 164 26.56 16.96 16.83
N GLY A 165 27.48 16.16 16.27
CA GLY A 165 27.14 14.82 15.77
C GLY A 165 26.29 14.83 14.50
N ASP A 166 26.30 15.92 13.72
CA ASP A 166 25.47 16.08 12.52
C ASP A 166 26.20 15.50 11.29
N VAL A 167 25.82 14.30 10.85
CA VAL A 167 26.52 13.59 9.75
C VAL A 167 26.44 14.36 8.41
N PRO A 168 25.25 14.77 7.89
CA PRO A 168 25.17 15.63 6.70
C PRO A 168 25.80 17.01 6.88
N GLY A 169 25.72 17.61 8.08
CA GLY A 169 26.41 18.86 8.40
C GLY A 169 27.93 18.73 8.26
N THR A 170 28.49 17.65 8.80
CA THR A 170 29.93 17.35 8.76
C THR A 170 30.43 17.13 7.33
N ARG A 171 29.70 16.36 6.51
CA ARG A 171 30.06 16.18 5.08
C ARG A 171 30.10 17.53 4.34
N ARG A 172 29.12 18.42 4.58
CA ARG A 172 29.10 19.77 3.99
C ARG A 172 30.26 20.64 4.50
N ALA A 173 30.51 20.64 5.80
CA ALA A 173 31.58 21.43 6.40
C ALA A 173 32.98 20.97 5.95
N LEU A 174 33.20 19.67 5.78
CA LEU A 174 34.42 19.10 5.20
C LEU A 174 34.67 19.65 3.80
N LYS A 175 33.68 19.55 2.90
CA LYS A 175 33.79 20.08 1.54
C LYS A 175 34.05 21.60 1.53
N LEU A 176 33.42 22.36 2.42
CA LEU A 176 33.68 23.80 2.56
C LEU A 176 35.09 24.09 3.07
N ALA A 177 35.62 23.29 4.01
CA ALA A 177 36.97 23.41 4.52
C ALA A 177 38.02 23.10 3.44
N GLU A 178 37.80 22.05 2.64
CA GLU A 178 38.61 21.71 1.47
C GLU A 178 38.62 22.86 0.44
N MET A 179 37.44 23.38 0.07
CA MET A 179 37.31 24.51 -0.85
C MET A 179 37.92 25.82 -0.30
N ALA A 180 38.04 25.95 1.03
CA ALA A 180 38.72 27.09 1.65
C ALA A 180 40.25 26.90 1.70
N GLY A 181 40.78 25.72 1.39
CA GLY A 181 42.20 25.40 1.47
C GLY A 181 42.68 25.17 2.91
N VAL A 182 41.80 24.69 3.80
CA VAL A 182 42.21 24.16 5.11
C VAL A 182 43.16 22.98 4.88
N LYS A 183 44.16 22.78 5.74
CA LYS A 183 45.21 21.78 5.49
C LYS A 183 44.64 20.37 5.63
N ASN A 184 45.14 19.45 4.80
CA ASN A 184 44.74 18.04 4.81
C ASN A 184 44.88 17.39 6.20
N GLU A 185 45.91 17.76 6.96
CA GLU A 185 46.13 17.26 8.32
C GLU A 185 45.01 17.66 9.30
N GLU A 186 44.39 18.84 9.12
CA GLU A 186 43.32 19.34 9.98
C GLU A 186 41.95 18.72 9.62
N ILE A 187 41.75 18.35 8.35
CA ILE A 187 40.52 17.70 7.88
C ILE A 187 40.58 16.17 7.99
N ALA A 188 41.77 15.56 8.04
CA ALA A 188 41.93 14.10 8.04
C ALA A 188 41.22 13.40 9.22
N SER A 189 41.31 13.97 10.43
CA SER A 189 40.61 13.40 11.59
C SER A 189 39.09 13.49 11.45
N ALA A 190 38.60 14.58 10.85
CA ALA A 190 37.18 14.78 10.59
C ALA A 190 36.66 13.86 9.48
N ASP A 191 37.46 13.62 8.43
CA ASP A 191 37.16 12.67 7.36
C ASP A 191 37.08 11.23 7.89
N GLU A 192 37.99 10.81 8.79
CA GLU A 192 37.94 9.50 9.42
C GLU A 192 36.67 9.32 10.27
N VAL A 193 36.30 10.32 11.07
CA VAL A 193 35.04 10.34 11.84
C VAL A 193 33.83 10.26 10.90
N GLN A 194 33.84 11.03 9.80
CA GLN A 194 32.75 11.05 8.82
C GLN A 194 32.61 9.72 8.08
N ARG A 195 33.72 9.02 7.77
CA ARG A 195 33.70 7.68 7.17
C ARG A 195 33.09 6.67 8.13
N ARG A 196 33.53 6.67 9.39
CA ARG A 196 32.98 5.79 10.44
C ARG A 196 31.50 6.02 10.68
N TRP A 197 31.06 7.28 10.76
CA TRP A 197 29.63 7.61 10.85
C TRP A 197 28.86 7.14 9.61
N GLY A 198 29.43 7.27 8.41
CA GLY A 198 28.81 6.77 7.18
C GLY A 198 28.57 5.25 7.20
N GLU A 199 29.54 4.47 7.69
CA GLU A 199 29.41 3.02 7.85
C GLU A 199 28.32 2.64 8.86
N LEU A 200 28.28 3.31 10.02
CA LEU A 200 27.29 3.07 11.07
C LEU A 200 25.87 3.49 10.66
N THR A 201 25.71 4.63 9.98
CA THR A 201 24.42 5.06 9.43
C THR A 201 23.92 4.08 8.37
N ARG A 202 24.81 3.57 7.51
CA ARG A 202 24.45 2.54 6.53
C ARG A 202 24.04 1.23 7.20
N GLU A 203 24.74 0.80 8.26
CA GLU A 203 24.35 -0.37 9.04
C GLU A 203 22.97 -0.19 9.69
N LEU A 204 22.69 1.01 10.21
CA LEU A 204 21.39 1.37 10.77
C LEU A 204 20.29 1.32 9.70
N GLU A 205 20.52 1.86 8.50
CA GLU A 205 19.59 1.78 7.36
C GLU A 205 19.31 0.34 6.92
N ILE A 206 20.35 -0.50 6.86
CA ILE A 206 20.21 -1.93 6.59
C ILE A 206 19.36 -2.59 7.69
N ALA A 207 19.62 -2.30 8.95
CA ALA A 207 18.85 -2.88 10.06
C ALA A 207 17.37 -2.45 10.03
N VAL A 208 17.09 -1.18 9.72
CA VAL A 208 15.73 -0.66 9.53
C VAL A 208 15.03 -1.37 8.37
N SER A 209 15.70 -1.52 7.22
CA SER A 209 15.09 -2.13 6.02
C SER A 209 14.81 -3.63 6.18
N MET A 210 15.60 -4.32 7.01
CA MET A 210 15.39 -5.73 7.33
C MET A 210 14.27 -5.96 8.35
N GLY A 211 13.85 -4.94 9.10
CA GLY A 211 12.79 -5.07 10.11
C GLY A 211 13.16 -5.96 11.30
N ASN A 212 14.45 -6.22 11.55
CA ASN A 212 14.90 -7.07 12.66
C ASN A 212 15.21 -6.21 13.90
N THR A 213 14.44 -6.41 14.97
CA THR A 213 14.52 -5.65 16.22
C THR A 213 15.88 -5.75 16.91
N GLU A 214 16.46 -6.95 17.03
CA GLU A 214 17.76 -7.15 17.70
C GLU A 214 18.90 -6.48 16.93
N ARG A 215 18.88 -6.60 15.60
CA ARG A 215 19.88 -5.97 14.73
C ARG A 215 19.77 -4.45 14.78
N LEU A 216 18.54 -3.91 14.77
CA LEU A 216 18.31 -2.47 14.88
C LEU A 216 18.75 -1.93 16.25
N GLN A 217 18.48 -2.66 17.33
CA GLN A 217 18.95 -2.31 18.66
C GLN A 217 20.48 -2.30 18.76
N THR A 218 21.15 -3.28 18.16
CA THR A 218 22.61 -3.36 18.11
C THR A 218 23.20 -2.20 17.29
N ALA A 219 22.63 -1.92 16.12
CA ALA A 219 23.04 -0.80 15.27
C ALA A 219 22.86 0.55 15.98
N LEU A 220 21.73 0.75 16.68
CA LEU A 220 21.47 1.96 17.49
C LEU A 220 22.46 2.10 18.65
N SER A 221 22.81 1.00 19.32
CA SER A 221 23.83 1.05 20.38
C SER A 221 25.21 1.42 19.82
N ASN A 222 25.56 0.93 18.63
CA ASN A 222 26.82 1.27 17.97
C ASN A 222 26.86 2.73 17.52
N THR A 223 25.75 3.27 16.99
CA THR A 223 25.65 4.68 16.58
C THR A 223 25.65 5.62 17.79
N ASP A 224 24.94 5.28 18.87
CA ASP A 224 24.94 6.05 20.13
C ASP A 224 26.36 6.18 20.70
N ASN A 225 27.13 5.10 20.69
CA ASN A 225 28.52 5.08 21.15
C ASN A 225 29.48 5.87 20.25
N SER A 226 29.07 6.24 19.04
CA SER A 226 29.90 6.96 18.06
C SER A 226 29.72 8.47 18.07
N GLY A 227 28.76 9.00 18.85
CA GLY A 227 28.52 10.44 18.99
C GLY A 227 27.66 11.06 17.88
N ILE A 228 26.88 10.26 17.14
CA ILE A 228 25.87 10.76 16.19
C ILE A 228 24.74 11.45 16.97
N SER A 229 24.21 12.54 16.43
CA SER A 229 23.17 13.34 17.09
C SER A 229 21.89 12.56 17.38
N GLU A 230 21.28 12.80 18.55
CA GLU A 230 20.04 12.14 18.96
C GLU A 230 18.87 12.46 18.00
N GLU A 231 18.85 13.66 17.41
CA GLU A 231 17.83 14.05 16.43
C GLU A 231 17.84 13.15 15.18
N GLN A 232 19.02 12.70 14.74
CA GLN A 232 19.17 11.78 13.60
C GLN A 232 18.81 10.33 13.94
N LEU A 233 18.98 9.93 15.20
CA LEU A 233 18.65 8.57 15.67
C LEU A 233 17.17 8.43 16.05
N LYS A 234 16.46 9.54 16.32
CA LYS A 234 15.05 9.55 16.74
C LYS A 234 14.11 8.78 15.80
N PRO A 235 14.17 8.92 14.45
CA PRO A 235 13.33 8.12 13.55
C PRO A 235 13.57 6.62 13.70
N ALA A 236 14.83 6.19 13.76
CA ALA A 236 15.19 4.79 13.93
C ALA A 236 14.78 4.23 15.30
N ARG A 237 14.87 5.02 16.38
CA ARG A 237 14.35 4.64 17.71
C ARG A 237 12.82 4.51 17.73
N ASN A 238 12.11 5.41 17.05
CA ASN A 238 10.65 5.30 16.91
C ASN A 238 10.26 4.03 16.15
N LEU A 239 11.02 3.68 15.11
CA LEU A 239 10.84 2.43 14.37
C LEU A 239 11.18 1.21 15.22
N LEU A 240 12.26 1.24 16.02
CA LEU A 240 12.56 0.17 16.98
C LEU A 240 11.39 -0.04 17.96
N GLY A 241 10.82 1.04 18.50
CA GLY A 241 9.64 0.94 19.37
C GLY A 241 8.40 0.41 18.64
N ALA A 242 8.26 0.65 17.33
CA ALA A 242 7.22 0.04 16.53
C ALA A 242 7.45 -1.46 16.30
N PHE A 243 8.68 -1.87 15.96
CA PHE A 243 9.04 -3.29 15.79
C PHE A 243 8.93 -4.08 17.09
N GLN A 244 9.36 -3.52 18.22
CA GLN A 244 9.18 -4.16 19.54
C GLN A 244 7.71 -4.40 19.89
N ARG A 245 6.82 -3.45 19.54
CA ARG A 245 5.38 -3.67 19.72
C ARG A 245 4.81 -4.69 18.75
N SER A 246 5.32 -4.74 17.51
CA SER A 246 4.99 -5.78 16.55
C SER A 246 5.41 -7.17 17.06
N ASP A 247 6.64 -7.32 17.55
CA ASP A 247 7.16 -8.60 18.06
C ASP A 247 6.38 -9.06 19.30
N ALA A 248 6.07 -8.12 20.22
CA ALA A 248 5.23 -8.43 21.37
C ALA A 248 3.82 -8.87 20.94
N ALA A 249 3.20 -8.16 19.99
CA ALA A 249 1.88 -8.52 19.50
C ALA A 249 1.87 -9.82 18.67
N PHE A 250 2.99 -10.17 18.02
CA PHE A 250 3.18 -11.47 17.38
C PHE A 250 3.18 -12.60 18.42
N LEU A 251 3.96 -12.46 19.49
CA LEU A 251 4.01 -13.44 20.58
C LEU A 251 2.65 -13.57 21.28
N GLU A 252 1.98 -12.44 21.55
CA GLU A 252 0.63 -12.43 22.14
C GLU A 252 -0.42 -13.06 21.21
N LEU A 253 -0.24 -13.01 19.89
CA LEU A 253 -1.12 -13.68 18.93
C LEU A 253 -0.86 -15.18 18.90
N ASP A 254 0.40 -15.61 18.90
CA ASP A 254 0.78 -17.02 18.94
C ASP A 254 0.25 -17.71 20.21
N GLU A 255 0.47 -17.08 21.38
CA GLU A 255 -0.10 -17.56 22.65
C GLU A 255 -1.64 -17.56 22.65
N ALA A 256 -2.27 -16.62 21.94
CA ALA A 256 -3.72 -16.56 21.83
C ALA A 256 -4.28 -17.69 20.96
N ILE A 257 -3.61 -18.04 19.86
CA ILE A 257 -3.96 -19.19 19.01
C ILE A 257 -3.93 -20.46 19.86
N ASP A 258 -2.86 -20.67 20.64
CA ASP A 258 -2.73 -21.85 21.52
C ASP A 258 -3.83 -21.93 22.59
N SER A 259 -4.40 -20.79 23.00
CA SER A 259 -5.49 -20.76 23.99
C SER A 259 -6.85 -21.23 23.45
N CYS A 260 -7.03 -21.26 22.12
CA CYS A 260 -8.31 -21.48 21.43
C CYS A 260 -9.45 -20.56 21.91
N ASP A 261 -9.15 -19.47 22.62
CA ASP A 261 -10.13 -18.58 23.21
C ASP A 261 -10.49 -17.46 22.22
N ALA A 262 -11.71 -17.50 21.66
CA ALA A 262 -12.13 -16.58 20.60
C ALA A 262 -11.93 -15.10 20.97
N GLU A 263 -12.18 -14.74 22.24
CA GLU A 263 -12.03 -13.35 22.70
C GLU A 263 -10.56 -12.92 22.74
N ILE A 264 -9.66 -13.81 23.16
CA ILE A 264 -8.22 -13.55 23.24
C ILE A 264 -7.64 -13.51 21.83
N ILE A 265 -7.94 -14.50 20.98
CA ILE A 265 -7.52 -14.55 19.58
C ILE A 265 -7.95 -13.27 18.86
N HIS A 266 -9.21 -12.88 18.98
CA HIS A 266 -9.71 -11.66 18.35
C HIS A 266 -8.97 -10.42 18.82
N LYS A 267 -8.78 -10.26 20.14
CA LYS A 267 -8.06 -9.10 20.69
C LYS A 267 -6.60 -9.08 20.19
N SER A 268 -5.88 -10.19 20.30
CA SER A 268 -4.49 -10.28 19.84
C SER A 268 -4.38 -10.11 18.33
N LEU A 269 -5.37 -10.55 17.54
CA LEU A 269 -5.40 -10.34 16.08
C LEU A 269 -5.53 -8.85 15.75
N VAL A 270 -6.44 -8.14 16.45
CA VAL A 270 -6.59 -6.69 16.32
C VAL A 270 -5.30 -5.98 16.72
N ASP A 271 -4.69 -6.36 17.84
CA ASP A 271 -3.46 -5.77 18.35
C ASP A 271 -2.26 -6.05 17.43
N ALA A 272 -2.06 -7.28 16.96
CA ALA A 272 -1.04 -7.68 15.99
C ALA A 272 -1.13 -6.83 14.73
N CYS A 273 -2.35 -6.64 14.24
CA CYS A 273 -2.51 -5.90 13.02
C CYS A 273 -2.47 -4.37 13.20
N ASN A 274 -2.84 -3.84 14.38
CA ASN A 274 -2.61 -2.44 14.73
C ASN A 274 -1.11 -2.13 14.84
N ASN A 275 -0.31 -3.12 15.24
CA ASN A 275 1.14 -3.04 15.32
C ASN A 275 1.87 -3.49 14.03
N ASN A 276 1.14 -3.69 12.93
CA ASN A 276 1.67 -4.06 11.61
C ASN A 276 2.53 -5.34 11.60
N VAL A 277 2.10 -6.38 12.33
CA VAL A 277 2.74 -7.71 12.23
C VAL A 277 2.75 -8.17 10.76
N SER A 278 3.95 -8.43 10.26
CA SER A 278 4.21 -8.71 8.84
C SER A 278 3.87 -10.15 8.43
N ASP A 279 3.85 -11.09 9.38
CA ASP A 279 3.59 -12.50 9.12
C ASP A 279 2.14 -12.73 8.67
N SER A 280 1.98 -12.90 7.35
CA SER A 280 0.67 -13.13 6.76
C SER A 280 0.12 -14.51 7.08
N GLU A 281 0.98 -15.50 7.35
CA GLU A 281 0.54 -16.88 7.60
C GLU A 281 -0.01 -16.99 9.02
N LEU A 282 0.66 -16.41 10.02
CA LEU A 282 0.14 -16.38 11.40
C LEU A 282 -1.21 -15.66 11.49
N ILE A 283 -1.35 -14.51 10.83
CA ILE A 283 -2.62 -13.74 10.82
C ILE A 283 -3.75 -14.54 10.14
N LEU A 284 -3.45 -15.22 9.02
CA LEU A 284 -4.43 -16.07 8.34
C LEU A 284 -4.81 -17.29 9.19
N GLY A 285 -3.84 -17.96 9.79
CA GLY A 285 -4.07 -19.10 10.68
C GLY A 285 -4.90 -18.73 11.91
N ALA A 286 -4.59 -17.60 12.54
CA ALA A 286 -5.38 -17.05 13.65
C ALA A 286 -6.83 -16.74 13.24
N ARG A 287 -7.02 -16.22 12.02
CA ARG A 287 -8.35 -15.90 11.49
C ARG A 287 -9.15 -17.16 11.19
N GLU A 288 -8.57 -18.14 10.52
CA GLU A 288 -9.20 -19.44 10.25
C GLU A 288 -9.58 -20.15 11.56
N MET A 289 -8.68 -20.10 12.56
CA MET A 289 -8.96 -20.63 13.88
C MET A 289 -10.11 -19.87 14.57
N LEU A 290 -10.11 -18.54 14.53
CA LEU A 290 -11.19 -17.73 15.10
C LEU A 290 -12.55 -18.06 14.44
N ASP A 291 -12.59 -18.16 13.12
CA ASP A 291 -13.81 -18.50 12.38
C ASP A 291 -14.30 -19.92 12.74
N ASN A 292 -13.39 -20.89 12.86
CA ASN A 292 -13.71 -22.25 13.30
C ASN A 292 -14.26 -22.29 14.73
N VAL A 293 -13.61 -21.59 15.67
CA VAL A 293 -14.05 -21.50 17.08
C VAL A 293 -15.44 -20.86 17.17
N LEU A 294 -15.69 -19.77 16.44
CA LEU A 294 -17.00 -19.11 16.41
C LEU A 294 -18.08 -20.01 15.79
N PHE A 295 -17.75 -20.74 14.72
CA PHE A 295 -18.65 -21.70 14.10
C PHE A 295 -19.03 -22.84 15.05
N LEU A 296 -18.06 -23.43 15.75
CA LEU A 296 -18.29 -24.48 16.73
C LEU A 296 -19.12 -23.98 17.91
N ARG A 297 -18.84 -22.78 18.45
CA ARG A 297 -19.68 -22.14 19.48
C ARG A 297 -21.13 -21.98 19.00
N GLN A 298 -21.35 -21.56 17.75
CA GLN A 298 -22.68 -21.41 17.19
C GLN A 298 -23.40 -22.77 17.03
N GLN A 299 -22.71 -23.81 16.57
CA GLN A 299 -23.27 -25.16 16.49
C GLN A 299 -23.64 -25.70 17.87
N LEU A 300 -22.75 -25.53 18.86
CA LEU A 300 -22.97 -25.94 20.23
C LEU A 300 -24.19 -25.23 20.82
N LEU A 301 -24.34 -23.92 20.59
CA LEU A 301 -25.48 -23.14 21.05
C LEU A 301 -26.79 -23.62 20.41
N LYS A 302 -26.81 -23.86 19.09
CA LYS A 302 -27.99 -24.43 18.39
C LYS A 302 -28.34 -25.82 18.93
N ALA A 303 -27.34 -26.64 19.23
CA ALA A 303 -27.55 -27.97 19.78
C ALA A 303 -28.14 -27.90 21.20
N VAL A 304 -27.61 -27.03 22.06
CA VAL A 304 -28.13 -26.74 23.40
C VAL A 304 -29.59 -26.25 23.32
N GLU A 305 -29.91 -25.32 22.41
CA GLU A 305 -31.27 -24.81 22.24
C GLU A 305 -32.25 -25.87 21.73
N SER A 306 -31.79 -26.80 20.90
CA SER A 306 -32.63 -27.89 20.38
C SER A 306 -33.02 -28.92 21.44
N MET A 307 -32.27 -29.01 22.55
CA MET A 307 -32.43 -30.02 23.60
C MET A 307 -32.48 -31.47 23.07
N ASP A 308 -31.84 -31.70 21.91
CA ASP A 308 -31.71 -33.00 21.26
C ASP A 308 -30.39 -33.66 21.67
N LEU A 309 -30.49 -34.80 22.36
CA LEU A 309 -29.35 -35.54 22.91
C LEU A 309 -28.29 -35.88 21.84
N GLN A 310 -28.72 -36.31 20.66
CA GLN A 310 -27.80 -36.75 19.60
C GLN A 310 -27.05 -35.56 19.00
N ARG A 311 -27.77 -34.46 18.74
CA ARG A 311 -27.16 -33.22 18.22
C ARG A 311 -26.20 -32.60 19.23
N LEU A 312 -26.57 -32.58 20.51
CA LEU A 312 -25.71 -32.04 21.56
C LEU A 312 -24.46 -32.89 21.77
N HIS A 313 -24.59 -34.23 21.77
CA HIS A 313 -23.42 -35.11 21.84
C HIS A 313 -22.45 -34.87 20.69
N GLY A 314 -22.94 -34.87 19.45
CA GLY A 314 -22.09 -34.64 18.27
C GLY A 314 -21.45 -33.25 18.25
N ALA A 315 -22.16 -32.22 18.72
CA ALA A 315 -21.61 -30.87 18.82
C ALA A 315 -20.55 -30.74 19.93
N VAL A 316 -20.73 -31.39 21.09
CA VAL A 316 -19.73 -31.41 22.17
C VAL A 316 -18.49 -32.18 21.74
N GLU A 317 -18.64 -33.32 21.07
CA GLU A 317 -17.53 -34.14 20.58
C GLU A 317 -16.71 -33.39 19.52
N ALA A 318 -17.37 -32.77 18.53
CA ALA A 318 -16.70 -31.96 17.51
C ALA A 318 -15.98 -30.73 18.09
N ALA A 319 -16.42 -30.23 19.25
CA ALA A 319 -15.88 -29.04 19.90
C ALA A 319 -14.83 -29.35 20.99
N HIS A 320 -14.67 -30.61 21.41
CA HIS A 320 -13.87 -30.98 22.59
C HIS A 320 -12.41 -30.54 22.49
N ASP A 321 -11.79 -30.71 21.32
CA ASP A 321 -10.38 -30.38 21.09
C ASP A 321 -10.16 -28.93 20.64
N SER A 322 -11.24 -28.21 20.28
CA SER A 322 -11.16 -26.90 19.60
C SER A 322 -11.72 -25.75 20.42
N LEU A 323 -12.54 -26.01 21.45
CA LEU A 323 -13.08 -24.99 22.33
C LEU A 323 -12.48 -25.11 23.74
N PRO A 324 -12.23 -23.98 24.42
CA PRO A 324 -11.77 -24.01 25.80
C PRO A 324 -12.85 -24.60 26.72
N GLU A 325 -12.42 -25.30 27.79
CA GLU A 325 -13.31 -26.00 28.73
C GLU A 325 -14.44 -25.10 29.29
N LYS A 326 -14.17 -23.80 29.46
CA LYS A 326 -15.15 -22.81 29.93
C LYS A 326 -16.40 -22.72 29.04
N ASP A 327 -16.24 -22.88 27.72
CA ASP A 327 -17.35 -22.78 26.76
C ASP A 327 -18.14 -24.09 26.68
N LEU A 328 -17.45 -25.21 26.89
CA LEU A 328 -18.04 -26.55 26.89
C LEU A 328 -18.78 -26.86 28.20
N ALA A 329 -18.39 -26.27 29.33
CA ALA A 329 -18.89 -26.61 30.66
C ALA A 329 -20.43 -26.62 30.76
N ASN A 330 -21.10 -25.60 30.21
CA ASN A 330 -22.56 -25.53 30.21
C ASN A 330 -23.20 -26.60 29.31
N ALA A 331 -22.64 -26.83 28.12
CA ALA A 331 -23.14 -27.84 27.19
C ALA A 331 -22.95 -29.26 27.72
N ILE A 332 -21.81 -29.55 28.36
CA ILE A 332 -21.52 -30.82 29.04
C ILE A 332 -22.50 -31.05 30.18
N HIS A 333 -22.75 -30.04 31.02
CA HIS A 333 -23.75 -30.15 32.09
C HIS A 333 -25.15 -30.46 31.55
N ILE A 334 -25.60 -29.74 30.51
CA ILE A 334 -26.90 -30.00 29.87
C ILE A 334 -26.93 -31.39 29.22
N LEU A 335 -25.81 -31.83 28.63
CA LEU A 335 -25.68 -33.17 28.05
C LEU A 335 -25.82 -34.24 29.13
N GLU A 336 -25.19 -34.09 30.30
CA GLU A 336 -25.33 -35.01 31.43
C GLU A 336 -26.77 -35.04 31.98
N GLU A 337 -27.45 -33.90 32.07
CA GLU A 337 -28.88 -33.82 32.43
C GLU A 337 -29.78 -34.54 31.41
N LEU A 338 -29.49 -34.39 30.11
CA LEU A 338 -30.24 -35.10 29.06
C LEU A 338 -29.96 -36.60 29.08
N LYS A 339 -28.70 -37.02 29.33
CA LYS A 339 -28.32 -38.44 29.46
C LYS A 339 -29.05 -39.10 30.63
N THR A 340 -29.04 -38.47 31.79
CA THR A 340 -29.74 -38.98 32.99
C THR A 340 -31.27 -38.98 32.80
N GLY A 341 -31.81 -37.94 32.16
CA GLY A 341 -33.23 -37.85 31.82
C GLY A 341 -33.69 -38.93 30.82
N GLU A 342 -32.88 -39.23 29.82
CA GLU A 342 -33.15 -40.26 28.81
C GLU A 342 -33.06 -41.67 29.41
N LEU A 343 -32.08 -41.94 30.27
CA LEU A 343 -31.99 -43.18 31.05
C LEU A 343 -33.27 -43.44 31.85
N GLY A 344 -33.76 -42.42 32.58
CA GLY A 344 -35.00 -42.52 33.35
C GLY A 344 -36.28 -42.61 32.50
N ARG A 345 -36.25 -42.18 31.23
CA ARG A 345 -37.36 -42.41 30.28
C ARG A 345 -37.33 -43.83 29.73
N LEU A 346 -36.15 -44.31 29.33
CA LEU A 346 -35.94 -45.68 28.86
C LEU A 346 -36.34 -46.70 29.93
N GLU A 347 -35.93 -46.50 31.18
CA GLU A 347 -36.32 -47.39 32.29
C GLU A 347 -37.85 -47.48 32.44
N ARG A 348 -38.53 -46.33 32.45
CA ARG A 348 -40.00 -46.29 32.59
C ARG A 348 -40.72 -46.92 31.39
N HIS A 349 -40.25 -46.65 30.18
CA HIS A 349 -40.86 -47.19 28.97
C HIS A 349 -40.60 -48.69 28.81
N LEU A 350 -39.40 -49.17 29.14
CA LEU A 350 -39.08 -50.61 29.14
C LEU A 350 -39.94 -51.36 30.18
N LYS A 351 -40.10 -50.81 31.40
CA LYS A 351 -41.03 -51.37 32.39
C LYS A 351 -42.47 -51.40 31.90
N ALA A 352 -42.98 -50.29 31.34
CA ALA A 352 -44.34 -50.21 30.83
C ALA A 352 -44.60 -51.15 29.64
N ALA A 353 -43.64 -51.28 28.71
CA ALA A 353 -43.74 -52.20 27.58
C ALA A 353 -43.64 -53.68 28.00
N ALA A 354 -42.83 -53.97 29.03
CA ALA A 354 -42.78 -55.29 29.64
C ALA A 354 -44.10 -55.65 30.35
N GLU A 355 -44.74 -54.69 31.04
CA GLU A 355 -46.04 -54.88 31.67
C GLU A 355 -47.18 -55.06 30.66
N SER A 356 -47.14 -54.35 29.52
CA SER A 356 -48.15 -54.48 28.47
C SER A 356 -48.00 -55.75 27.61
N GLY A 357 -46.81 -56.35 27.60
CA GLY A 357 -46.48 -57.52 26.77
C GLY A 357 -46.32 -57.20 25.28
N ASP A 358 -46.18 -55.92 24.90
CA ASP A 358 -45.94 -55.51 23.52
C ASP A 358 -44.46 -55.70 23.14
N PHE A 359 -44.15 -56.84 22.52
CA PHE A 359 -42.78 -57.19 22.13
C PHE A 359 -42.18 -56.23 21.08
N ARG A 360 -42.99 -55.59 20.23
CA ARG A 360 -42.46 -54.65 19.21
C ARG A 360 -42.01 -53.35 19.85
N ALA A 361 -42.78 -52.87 20.83
CA ALA A 361 -42.40 -51.71 21.63
C ALA A 361 -41.11 -52.00 22.42
N LEU A 362 -40.98 -53.19 23.02
CA LEU A 362 -39.76 -53.62 23.70
C LEU A 362 -38.54 -53.64 22.78
N ASP A 363 -38.65 -54.25 21.59
CA ASP A 363 -37.54 -54.37 20.63
C ASP A 363 -37.07 -53.00 20.13
N ALA A 364 -38.02 -52.12 19.78
CA ALA A 364 -37.71 -50.74 19.41
C ALA A 364 -37.07 -49.93 20.56
N LEU A 365 -37.47 -50.18 21.81
CA LEU A 365 -36.87 -49.54 22.99
C LEU A 365 -35.48 -50.09 23.29
N LEU A 366 -35.22 -51.37 23.05
CA LEU A 366 -33.88 -51.98 23.17
C LEU A 366 -32.93 -51.39 22.13
N GLN A 367 -33.36 -51.26 20.88
CA GLN A 367 -32.56 -50.60 19.84
C GLN A 367 -32.31 -49.12 20.16
N ARG A 368 -33.31 -48.41 20.71
CA ARG A 368 -33.12 -47.04 21.22
C ARG A 368 -32.12 -46.99 22.38
N ALA A 369 -32.14 -47.98 23.27
CA ALA A 369 -31.20 -48.08 24.38
C ALA A 369 -29.76 -48.36 23.90
N GLU A 370 -29.58 -49.18 22.87
CA GLU A 370 -28.28 -49.39 22.21
C GLU A 370 -27.76 -48.09 21.57
N ASN A 371 -28.60 -47.38 20.81
CA ASN A 371 -28.23 -46.08 20.25
C ASN A 371 -27.89 -45.05 21.36
N ALA A 372 -28.63 -45.05 22.47
CA ALA A 372 -28.35 -44.19 23.61
C ALA A 372 -27.02 -44.55 24.31
N LYS A 373 -26.65 -45.83 24.32
CA LYS A 373 -25.34 -46.28 24.82
C LYS A 373 -24.19 -45.74 23.99
N GLU A 374 -24.33 -45.69 22.66
CA GLU A 374 -23.34 -45.06 21.77
C GLU A 374 -23.17 -43.56 22.06
N LEU A 375 -24.23 -42.89 22.50
CA LEU A 375 -24.19 -41.50 22.97
C LEU A 375 -23.67 -41.35 24.41
N GLY A 376 -23.14 -42.41 25.01
CA GLY A 376 -22.57 -42.41 26.36
C GLY A 376 -23.61 -42.26 27.48
N VAL A 377 -24.85 -42.71 27.28
CA VAL A 377 -25.81 -42.91 28.37
C VAL A 377 -25.42 -44.17 29.14
N GLN A 378 -25.50 -44.15 30.47
CA GLN A 378 -25.15 -45.28 31.34
C GLN A 378 -26.24 -46.37 31.36
N VAL A 379 -26.52 -46.95 30.19
CA VAL A 379 -27.57 -47.97 30.00
C VAL A 379 -27.23 -49.29 30.71
N GLU A 380 -25.99 -49.46 31.17
CA GLU A 380 -25.53 -50.62 31.95
C GLU A 380 -26.25 -50.75 33.30
N GLU A 381 -26.85 -49.68 33.80
CA GLU A 381 -27.73 -49.73 34.97
C GLU A 381 -29.08 -50.42 34.68
N LEU A 382 -29.44 -50.52 33.40
CA LEU A 382 -30.62 -51.26 32.94
C LEU A 382 -30.23 -52.71 32.66
N ASP A 383 -31.00 -53.65 33.22
CA ASP A 383 -30.88 -55.08 32.91
C ASP A 383 -31.45 -55.37 31.50
N LEU A 384 -30.74 -54.92 30.46
CA LEU A 384 -31.15 -55.05 29.07
C LEU A 384 -31.33 -56.51 28.67
N ASP A 385 -30.47 -57.40 29.18
CA ASP A 385 -30.58 -58.85 28.99
C ASP A 385 -31.92 -59.39 29.48
N HIS A 386 -32.41 -58.91 30.63
CA HIS A 386 -33.72 -59.27 31.15
C HIS A 386 -34.84 -58.84 30.21
N TYR A 387 -34.83 -57.60 29.73
CA TYR A 387 -35.84 -57.08 28.80
C TYR A 387 -35.79 -57.77 27.43
N GLN A 388 -34.60 -58.12 26.94
CA GLN A 388 -34.44 -58.83 25.68
C GLN A 388 -35.00 -60.25 25.75
N ARG A 389 -34.77 -60.97 26.87
CA ARG A 389 -35.42 -62.28 27.11
C ARG A 389 -36.94 -62.15 27.21
N LEU A 390 -37.46 -61.08 27.83
CA LEU A 390 -38.89 -60.79 27.88
C LEU A 390 -39.47 -60.53 26.49
N ALA A 391 -38.81 -59.71 25.67
CA ALA A 391 -39.22 -59.43 24.30
C ALA A 391 -39.31 -60.72 23.46
N GLN A 392 -38.27 -61.56 23.51
CA GLN A 392 -38.27 -62.87 22.84
C GLN A 392 -39.39 -63.79 23.32
N LYS A 393 -39.68 -63.80 24.63
CA LYS A 393 -40.78 -64.59 25.20
C LYS A 393 -42.15 -64.08 24.72
N HIS A 394 -42.38 -62.78 24.71
CA HIS A 394 -43.63 -62.18 24.21
C HIS A 394 -43.80 -62.35 22.70
N GLN A 395 -42.72 -62.23 21.93
CA GLN A 395 -42.70 -62.51 20.49
C GLN A 395 -43.10 -63.97 20.22
N ALA A 396 -42.49 -64.92 20.94
CA ALA A 396 -42.84 -66.34 20.80
C ALA A 396 -44.31 -66.62 21.15
N ALA A 397 -44.82 -66.03 22.23
CA ALA A 397 -46.22 -66.15 22.62
C ALA A 397 -47.18 -65.56 21.57
N ASN A 398 -46.84 -64.42 20.98
CA ASN A 398 -47.66 -63.79 19.94
C ASN A 398 -47.61 -64.58 18.62
N ILE A 399 -46.45 -65.12 18.23
CA ILE A 399 -46.33 -66.03 17.08
C ILE A 399 -47.21 -67.26 17.32
N GLN A 400 -47.17 -67.84 18.51
CA GLN A 400 -48.02 -68.98 18.86
C GLN A 400 -49.51 -68.62 18.78
N MET A 401 -49.92 -67.47 19.33
CA MET A 401 -51.31 -66.99 19.24
C MET A 401 -51.75 -66.77 17.79
N LEU A 402 -50.93 -66.12 16.96
CA LEU A 402 -51.20 -65.92 15.53
C LEU A 402 -51.27 -67.24 14.76
N GLN A 403 -50.44 -68.23 15.12
CA GLN A 403 -50.52 -69.57 14.55
C GLN A 403 -51.81 -70.28 14.95
N GLU A 404 -52.23 -70.17 16.21
CA GLU A 404 -53.50 -70.71 16.71
C GLU A 404 -54.70 -70.00 16.06
N ASP A 405 -54.66 -68.69 15.88
CA ASP A 405 -55.71 -67.92 15.20
C ASP A 405 -55.74 -68.18 13.69
N LEU A 406 -54.59 -68.33 13.02
CA LEU A 406 -54.52 -68.80 11.63
C LEU A 406 -55.07 -70.21 11.49
N GLN A 407 -54.78 -71.10 12.45
CA GLN A 407 -55.37 -72.44 12.47
C GLN A 407 -56.89 -72.37 12.67
N ARG A 408 -57.39 -71.51 13.56
CA ARG A 408 -58.82 -71.29 13.75
C ARG A 408 -59.47 -70.67 12.51
N TYR A 409 -58.83 -69.70 11.86
CA TYR A 409 -59.33 -69.05 10.65
C TYR A 409 -59.36 -70.02 9.45
N ARG A 410 -58.35 -70.89 9.34
CA ARG A 410 -58.33 -72.02 8.40
C ARG A 410 -59.41 -73.06 8.69
N LEU A 411 -59.87 -73.15 9.94
CA LEU A 411 -60.95 -74.07 10.35
C LEU A 411 -62.35 -73.41 10.35
N SER A 412 -62.46 -72.08 10.37
CA SER A 412 -63.74 -71.34 10.51
C SER A 412 -64.25 -70.71 9.22
N THR A 413 -63.46 -70.68 8.15
CA THR A 413 -63.89 -70.10 6.87
C THR A 413 -64.12 -71.23 5.87
N ASP A 414 -65.39 -71.60 5.68
CA ASP A 414 -65.86 -72.27 4.48
C ASP A 414 -65.55 -71.34 3.30
N TRP A 415 -64.38 -71.50 2.69
CA TRP A 415 -64.06 -70.84 1.43
C TRP A 415 -64.87 -71.56 0.34
N PRO A 416 -65.87 -70.91 -0.30
CA PRO A 416 -66.54 -71.51 -1.43
C PRO A 416 -65.53 -71.63 -2.57
N ALA A 417 -65.57 -72.78 -3.23
CA ALA A 417 -64.84 -73.06 -4.45
C ALA A 417 -64.91 -71.89 -5.47
N VAL A 418 -63.85 -71.09 -5.53
CA VAL A 418 -63.49 -70.27 -6.70
C VAL A 418 -61.98 -70.41 -6.90
N LEU A 419 -61.55 -71.65 -7.15
CA LEU A 419 -60.33 -71.99 -7.88
C LEU A 419 -60.68 -73.14 -8.82
N ASP A 420 -61.43 -72.77 -9.86
CA ASP A 420 -61.43 -73.39 -11.18
C ASP A 420 -61.67 -72.24 -12.17
N ARG A 421 -60.73 -71.30 -12.23
CA ARG A 421 -60.50 -70.49 -13.44
C ARG A 421 -59.14 -70.88 -13.98
N PRO A 422 -59.04 -71.24 -15.28
CA PRO A 422 -57.77 -71.49 -15.91
C PRO A 422 -56.95 -70.19 -15.95
N GLU A 423 -55.64 -70.40 -15.88
CA GLU A 423 -54.54 -69.46 -16.09
C GLU A 423 -54.89 -68.31 -17.04
N GLU A 424 -55.03 -67.10 -16.49
CA GLU A 424 -54.91 -65.84 -17.23
C GLU A 424 -54.43 -64.76 -16.24
N ASP A 425 -53.12 -64.53 -16.27
CA ASP A 425 -52.37 -63.30 -15.98
C ASP A 425 -53.05 -62.25 -15.08
N GLN A 426 -52.94 -62.38 -13.76
CA GLN A 426 -53.04 -61.23 -12.86
C GLN A 426 -52.03 -61.38 -11.72
N GLU A 427 -50.84 -60.80 -11.94
CA GLU A 427 -49.97 -60.35 -10.87
C GLU A 427 -50.78 -59.48 -9.91
N GLU A 428 -50.87 -59.87 -8.64
CA GLU A 428 -51.33 -58.97 -7.60
C GLU A 428 -50.39 -57.76 -7.61
N PRO A 429 -50.87 -56.52 -7.82
CA PRO A 429 -50.02 -55.37 -7.69
C PRO A 429 -49.70 -55.24 -6.21
N THR A 430 -48.47 -55.58 -5.85
CA THR A 430 -47.77 -54.84 -4.80
C THR A 430 -48.11 -53.36 -4.97
N PRO A 431 -48.47 -52.61 -3.91
CA PRO A 431 -48.44 -51.16 -3.99
C PRO A 431 -46.97 -50.74 -4.06
N GLU A 432 -46.31 -51.08 -5.16
CA GLU A 432 -45.32 -50.24 -5.76
C GLU A 432 -46.06 -48.94 -6.07
N VAL A 433 -46.01 -48.01 -5.11
CA VAL A 433 -46.03 -46.60 -5.44
C VAL A 433 -44.73 -46.31 -6.18
N VAL A 434 -44.56 -46.95 -7.34
CA VAL A 434 -43.76 -46.39 -8.41
C VAL A 434 -44.70 -45.35 -8.97
N GLU A 435 -44.60 -44.12 -8.45
CA GLU A 435 -44.99 -42.97 -9.26
C GLU A 435 -44.27 -43.19 -10.59
N VAL A 436 -45.01 -43.59 -11.62
CA VAL A 436 -44.50 -43.62 -12.99
C VAL A 436 -44.31 -42.16 -13.35
N VAL A 437 -43.14 -41.64 -12.98
CA VAL A 437 -42.70 -40.30 -13.34
C VAL A 437 -42.55 -40.33 -14.85
N GLN A 438 -43.58 -39.84 -15.56
CA GLN A 438 -43.50 -39.66 -17.00
C GLN A 438 -42.32 -38.75 -17.30
N LEU A 439 -41.30 -39.33 -17.95
CA LEU A 439 -40.16 -38.56 -18.43
C LEU A 439 -40.65 -37.66 -19.59
N PRO A 440 -40.17 -36.41 -19.66
CA PRO A 440 -40.47 -35.54 -20.78
C PRO A 440 -39.93 -36.14 -22.08
N SER A 441 -40.69 -36.06 -23.16
CA SER A 441 -40.28 -36.57 -24.48
C SER A 441 -39.33 -35.58 -25.17
N VAL A 442 -39.50 -34.28 -24.89
CA VAL A 442 -38.65 -33.19 -25.39
C VAL A 442 -38.43 -32.16 -24.28
N VAL A 443 -37.20 -31.64 -24.20
CA VAL A 443 -36.86 -30.51 -23.33
C VAL A 443 -36.43 -29.32 -24.19
N VAL A 444 -37.11 -28.19 -23.99
CA VAL A 444 -36.72 -26.91 -24.55
C VAL A 444 -35.92 -26.17 -23.47
N ALA A 445 -34.62 -26.01 -23.67
CA ALA A 445 -33.74 -25.34 -22.74
C ALA A 445 -33.34 -23.97 -23.28
N GLY A 446 -33.36 -22.96 -22.43
CA GLY A 446 -32.85 -21.63 -22.76
C GLY A 446 -32.01 -21.08 -21.61
N GLN A 447 -31.33 -19.98 -21.89
CA GLN A 447 -30.48 -19.31 -20.92
C GLN A 447 -30.78 -17.82 -20.92
N VAL A 448 -30.97 -17.26 -19.75
CA VAL A 448 -31.17 -15.83 -19.52
C VAL A 448 -29.99 -15.32 -18.72
N GLN A 449 -29.34 -14.28 -19.22
CA GLN A 449 -28.29 -13.56 -18.52
C GLN A 449 -28.85 -12.23 -18.01
N LEU A 450 -28.64 -11.99 -16.73
CA LEU A 450 -29.09 -10.85 -15.97
C LEU A 450 -27.90 -10.20 -15.29
N ASP A 451 -27.57 -8.97 -15.66
CA ASP A 451 -26.52 -8.24 -14.95
C ASP A 451 -27.05 -7.79 -13.57
N LEU A 452 -26.59 -8.44 -12.49
CA LEU A 452 -26.98 -8.22 -11.10
C LEU A 452 -26.37 -6.95 -10.48
N TYR A 453 -25.95 -5.97 -11.29
CA TYR A 453 -25.36 -4.75 -10.76
C TYR A 453 -26.27 -4.13 -9.70
N PRO A 454 -25.77 -3.92 -8.47
CA PRO A 454 -26.62 -3.49 -7.37
C PRO A 454 -27.36 -2.20 -7.72
N ARG A 455 -28.66 -2.13 -7.42
CA ARG A 455 -29.46 -0.96 -7.82
C ARG A 455 -28.91 0.27 -7.10
N GLY A 456 -28.92 1.40 -7.79
CA GLY A 456 -28.45 2.67 -7.24
C GLY A 456 -26.94 2.92 -7.37
N ILE A 457 -26.13 1.93 -7.73
CA ILE A 457 -24.74 2.19 -8.15
C ILE A 457 -24.78 2.83 -9.53
N ARG A 458 -24.44 4.12 -9.61
CA ARG A 458 -24.49 4.91 -10.84
C ARG A 458 -23.31 4.61 -11.76
N LYS A 459 -22.14 4.44 -11.15
CA LYS A 459 -20.87 4.22 -11.83
C LYS A 459 -20.00 3.29 -10.99
N GLU A 460 -19.55 2.20 -11.61
CA GLU A 460 -18.47 1.39 -11.06
C GLU A 460 -17.14 2.13 -11.33
N PHE A 461 -16.32 2.29 -10.29
CA PHE A 461 -15.06 3.03 -10.41
C PHE A 461 -13.90 2.09 -10.66
N LEU A 462 -13.85 1.01 -9.87
CA LEU A 462 -12.65 0.19 -9.75
C LEU A 462 -12.96 -1.12 -9.03
N THR A 463 -12.48 -2.23 -9.58
CA THR A 463 -12.23 -3.46 -8.82
C THR A 463 -10.97 -3.27 -8.00
N LEU A 464 -11.07 -3.42 -6.68
CA LEU A 464 -9.93 -3.30 -5.81
C LEU A 464 -8.90 -4.39 -6.14
N PRO A 465 -7.62 -4.02 -6.19
CA PRO A 465 -6.54 -4.93 -6.56
C PRO A 465 -6.38 -6.00 -5.49
N ARG A 466 -6.22 -7.25 -5.95
CA ARG A 466 -5.96 -8.39 -5.08
C ARG A 466 -4.54 -8.31 -4.54
N GLU A 467 -3.62 -8.03 -5.46
CA GLU A 467 -2.18 -8.01 -5.23
C GLU A 467 -1.63 -6.68 -5.73
N ILE A 468 -0.66 -6.17 -4.99
CA ILE A 468 0.05 -4.94 -5.27
C ILE A 468 1.52 -5.31 -5.35
N VAL A 469 2.14 -5.09 -6.50
CA VAL A 469 3.58 -5.27 -6.64
C VAL A 469 4.24 -3.90 -6.51
N GLU A 470 4.93 -3.70 -5.40
CA GLU A 470 5.77 -2.54 -5.16
C GLU A 470 7.15 -2.80 -5.75
N ALA A 471 7.75 -1.78 -6.36
CA ALA A 471 9.12 -1.85 -6.87
C ALA A 471 9.73 -0.45 -6.93
N LYS A 472 11.05 -0.36 -7.05
CA LYS A 472 11.77 0.89 -7.31
C LYS A 472 12.45 0.82 -8.66
N ILE A 473 12.12 1.74 -9.56
CA ILE A 473 12.85 1.89 -10.81
C ILE A 473 14.09 2.76 -10.53
N GLN A 474 15.28 2.21 -10.68
CA GLN A 474 16.55 2.92 -10.49
C GLN A 474 17.26 3.09 -11.84
N ILE A 475 17.62 4.33 -12.16
CA ILE A 475 18.43 4.67 -13.32
C ILE A 475 19.74 5.30 -12.83
N ALA A 476 20.86 4.64 -13.10
CA ALA A 476 22.19 5.19 -12.83
C ALA A 476 22.52 6.28 -13.87
N LEU A 477 22.82 7.49 -13.39
CA LEU A 477 23.35 8.59 -14.19
C LEU A 477 24.88 8.63 -14.07
N PRO A 478 25.61 8.78 -15.19
CA PRO A 478 27.06 8.94 -15.16
C PRO A 478 27.45 10.26 -14.48
N ASP A 479 28.50 10.23 -13.66
CA ASP A 479 28.97 11.35 -12.83
C ASP A 479 29.53 12.57 -13.60
N ALA A 480 29.68 12.47 -14.92
CA ALA A 480 30.63 13.28 -15.69
C ALA A 480 30.08 14.53 -16.42
N SER A 481 28.82 14.93 -16.25
CA SER A 481 28.32 16.15 -16.91
C SER A 481 27.90 17.20 -15.88
N GLU A 482 28.69 18.28 -15.82
CA GLU A 482 28.41 19.47 -15.00
C GLU A 482 27.17 20.27 -15.48
N ASP A 483 26.61 19.92 -16.64
CA ASP A 483 25.41 20.55 -17.17
C ASP A 483 24.12 19.91 -16.62
N VAL A 484 23.07 20.72 -16.45
CA VAL A 484 21.80 20.41 -15.77
C VAL A 484 20.91 19.36 -16.50
N GLU A 485 21.30 18.91 -17.70
CA GLU A 485 20.52 17.99 -18.56
C GLU A 485 20.29 16.54 -18.03
N PRO A 486 21.13 15.91 -17.18
CA PRO A 486 21.00 14.49 -16.81
C PRO A 486 19.73 14.14 -16.04
N VAL A 487 19.25 15.06 -15.19
CA VAL A 487 18.06 14.83 -14.38
C VAL A 487 16.80 14.86 -15.25
N MET A 488 16.77 15.73 -16.26
CA MET A 488 15.68 15.78 -17.24
C MET A 488 15.69 14.55 -18.14
N GLU A 489 16.88 14.07 -18.53
CA GLU A 489 17.00 12.82 -19.29
C GLU A 489 16.55 11.60 -18.48
N ALA A 490 16.98 11.48 -17.21
CA ALA A 490 16.51 10.41 -16.33
C ALA A 490 14.99 10.45 -16.16
N ARG A 491 14.41 11.64 -16.01
CA ARG A 491 12.96 11.80 -15.91
C ARG A 491 12.23 11.36 -17.18
N SER A 492 12.73 11.74 -18.36
CA SER A 492 12.18 11.32 -19.65
C SER A 492 12.23 9.79 -19.78
N ARG A 493 13.38 9.18 -19.46
CA ARG A 493 13.55 7.72 -19.50
C ARG A 493 12.63 7.01 -18.50
N LEU A 494 12.47 7.55 -17.29
CA LEU A 494 11.53 7.02 -16.30
C LEU A 494 10.09 7.10 -16.81
N GLU A 495 9.70 8.21 -17.43
CA GLU A 495 8.36 8.38 -18.03
C GLU A 495 8.12 7.34 -19.13
N GLU A 496 9.06 7.16 -20.08
CA GLU A 496 9.01 6.12 -21.12
C GLU A 496 8.93 4.69 -20.54
N LEU A 497 9.67 4.41 -19.47
CA LEU A 497 9.62 3.12 -18.77
C LEU A 497 8.25 2.89 -18.12
N THR A 498 7.71 3.89 -17.43
CA THR A 498 6.35 3.79 -16.85
C THR A 498 5.28 3.62 -17.93
N GLU A 499 5.37 4.32 -19.06
CA GLU A 499 4.45 4.14 -20.20
C GLU A 499 4.56 2.73 -20.78
N SER A 500 5.78 2.23 -20.93
CA SER A 500 6.04 0.86 -21.43
C SER A 500 5.48 -0.21 -20.49
N ILE A 501 5.66 -0.04 -19.17
CA ILE A 501 5.09 -0.94 -18.16
C ILE A 501 3.56 -0.88 -18.20
N GLN A 502 2.97 0.32 -18.23
CA GLN A 502 1.52 0.50 -18.30
C GLN A 502 0.90 -0.10 -19.57
N ALA A 503 1.62 -0.09 -20.70
CA ALA A 503 1.17 -0.71 -21.94
C ALA A 503 1.16 -2.25 -21.92
N MET A 504 1.88 -2.88 -20.98
CA MET A 504 1.87 -4.34 -20.80
C MET A 504 0.80 -4.84 -19.84
N LEU A 505 0.40 -3.97 -18.91
CA LEU A 505 -0.62 -4.26 -17.92
C LEU A 505 -1.97 -4.53 -18.61
N ALA A 506 -2.81 -5.38 -18.00
CA ALA A 506 -4.18 -5.52 -18.47
C ALA A 506 -4.89 -4.17 -18.36
N GLU A 507 -5.96 -3.96 -19.13
CA GLU A 507 -6.72 -2.69 -19.11
C GLU A 507 -7.24 -2.32 -17.70
N GLU A 508 -7.45 -3.35 -16.87
CA GLU A 508 -7.89 -3.22 -15.48
C GLU A 508 -6.74 -2.94 -14.49
N ASP A 509 -5.51 -3.29 -14.85
CA ASP A 509 -4.32 -3.16 -14.02
C ASP A 509 -3.77 -1.72 -14.09
N LYS A 510 -3.34 -1.17 -12.95
CA LYS A 510 -2.90 0.23 -12.88
C LYS A 510 -1.49 0.35 -12.33
N LEU A 511 -0.61 1.06 -13.03
CA LEU A 511 0.68 1.51 -12.52
C LEU A 511 0.50 2.88 -11.85
N ARG A 512 1.00 3.03 -10.62
CA ARG A 512 1.08 4.31 -9.91
C ARG A 512 2.50 4.58 -9.45
N LYS A 513 2.88 5.86 -9.47
CA LYS A 513 4.14 6.34 -8.86
C LYS A 513 3.89 6.54 -7.37
N ILE A 514 4.72 5.93 -6.52
CA ILE A 514 4.58 5.98 -5.06
C ILE A 514 5.51 7.05 -4.50
N GLY A 515 5.15 8.31 -4.70
CA GLY A 515 5.95 9.44 -4.18
C GLY A 515 6.83 10.10 -5.22
N GLY A 516 7.75 10.93 -4.71
CA GLY A 516 8.64 11.74 -5.51
C GLY A 516 9.80 10.94 -6.11
N MET A 517 10.42 11.51 -7.14
CA MET A 517 11.68 11.00 -7.67
C MET A 517 12.79 11.32 -6.67
N GLU A 518 13.52 10.30 -6.23
CA GLU A 518 14.64 10.45 -5.29
C GLU A 518 15.96 10.41 -6.06
N ILE A 519 16.87 11.34 -5.77
CA ILE A 519 18.22 11.35 -6.36
C ILE A 519 19.18 10.99 -5.24
N GLN A 520 19.77 9.80 -5.31
CA GLN A 520 20.83 9.37 -4.40
C GLN A 520 22.17 9.52 -5.09
N ASP A 521 23.11 10.24 -4.46
CA ASP A 521 24.47 10.44 -4.95
C ASP A 521 25.40 9.53 -4.12
N ASP A 522 25.91 8.47 -4.74
CA ASP A 522 26.80 7.50 -4.07
C ASP A 522 28.31 7.87 -4.23
N GLY A 523 28.60 9.00 -4.88
CA GLY A 523 29.94 9.50 -5.15
C GLY A 523 30.64 8.88 -6.38
N ALA A 524 30.03 7.90 -7.05
CA ALA A 524 30.47 7.37 -8.34
C ALA A 524 29.37 7.48 -9.42
N TYR A 525 28.10 7.48 -9.01
CA TYR A 525 26.91 7.60 -9.83
C TYR A 525 25.82 8.36 -9.06
N ARG A 526 25.00 9.10 -9.81
CA ARG A 526 23.72 9.59 -9.30
C ARG A 526 22.63 8.61 -9.69
N HIS A 527 22.04 7.94 -8.70
CA HIS A 527 20.91 7.05 -8.92
C HIS A 527 19.63 7.84 -8.82
N VAL A 528 18.87 7.88 -9.91
CA VAL A 528 17.51 8.41 -9.92
C VAL A 528 16.56 7.26 -9.67
N THR A 529 15.90 7.28 -8.52
CA THR A 529 15.00 6.23 -8.07
C THR A 529 13.55 6.71 -8.12
N LEU A 530 12.68 5.93 -8.77
CA LEU A 530 11.24 6.15 -8.83
C LEU A 530 10.53 4.95 -8.20
N PRO A 531 10.04 5.05 -6.97
CA PRO A 531 9.14 4.05 -6.39
C PRO A 531 7.82 3.97 -7.17
N ILE A 532 7.39 2.74 -7.47
CA ILE A 532 6.18 2.42 -8.24
C ILE A 532 5.38 1.29 -7.58
N ALA A 533 4.05 1.31 -7.75
CA ALA A 533 3.16 0.19 -7.42
C ALA A 533 2.35 -0.21 -8.64
N LEU A 534 2.29 -1.51 -8.87
CA LEU A 534 1.43 -2.17 -9.84
C LEU A 534 0.24 -2.75 -9.08
N TYR A 535 -0.95 -2.20 -9.32
CA TYR A 535 -2.19 -2.69 -8.76
C TYR A 535 -2.78 -3.70 -9.72
N LEU A 536 -2.79 -4.98 -9.32
CA LEU A 536 -3.15 -6.11 -10.18
C LEU A 536 -4.57 -6.59 -9.90
N SER A 537 -5.35 -6.73 -10.97
CA SER A 537 -6.67 -7.33 -11.00
C SER A 537 -6.58 -8.87 -11.17
N ALA A 538 -7.73 -9.54 -11.11
CA ALA A 538 -7.86 -11.00 -11.07
C ALA A 538 -7.18 -11.77 -12.22
N SER A 539 -6.87 -11.11 -13.34
CA SER A 539 -6.36 -11.78 -14.56
C SER A 539 -4.84 -11.95 -14.60
N THR A 540 -4.11 -11.31 -13.68
CA THR A 540 -2.65 -11.32 -13.65
C THR A 540 -2.15 -11.51 -12.23
N SER A 541 -1.38 -12.57 -11.98
CA SER A 541 -0.76 -12.81 -10.66
C SER A 541 0.49 -11.95 -10.49
N SER A 542 0.73 -11.46 -9.26
CA SER A 542 2.00 -10.79 -8.91
C SER A 542 3.20 -11.67 -9.20
N GLN A 543 3.09 -12.98 -8.97
CA GLN A 543 4.14 -13.95 -9.28
C GLN A 543 4.46 -13.97 -10.77
N GLU A 544 3.45 -13.95 -11.66
CA GLU A 544 3.69 -13.92 -13.12
C GLU A 544 4.42 -12.65 -13.56
N ILE A 545 4.12 -11.51 -12.93
CA ILE A 545 4.78 -10.23 -13.22
C ILE A 545 6.20 -10.20 -12.67
N ILE A 546 6.40 -10.69 -11.45
CA ILE A 546 7.71 -10.81 -10.82
C ILE A 546 8.59 -11.75 -11.67
N GLU A 547 8.10 -12.93 -12.02
CA GLU A 547 8.78 -13.86 -12.91
C GLU A 547 9.08 -13.22 -14.27
N ALA A 548 8.16 -12.45 -14.85
CA ALA A 548 8.40 -11.71 -16.09
C ALA A 548 9.50 -10.64 -15.97
N PHE A 549 9.69 -10.04 -14.79
CA PHE A 549 10.78 -9.09 -14.54
C PHE A 549 12.13 -9.77 -14.31
N PHE A 550 12.16 -10.97 -13.72
CA PHE A 550 13.40 -11.66 -13.34
C PHE A 550 13.82 -12.80 -14.28
N GLU A 551 12.95 -13.33 -15.14
CA GLU A 551 13.32 -14.30 -16.17
C GLU A 551 14.23 -13.65 -17.21
N VAL A 552 15.52 -13.94 -17.10
CA VAL A 552 16.47 -13.76 -18.20
C VAL A 552 16.04 -14.72 -19.31
N PRO A 553 15.73 -14.26 -20.53
CA PRO A 553 15.34 -15.16 -21.60
C PRO A 553 16.50 -16.13 -21.90
N GLU A 554 16.30 -17.43 -21.64
CA GLU A 554 17.32 -18.49 -21.75
C GLU A 554 17.87 -18.74 -23.17
N ASP A 555 17.35 -18.10 -24.22
CA ASP A 555 17.85 -18.30 -25.58
C ASP A 555 18.45 -17.01 -26.18
N ALA A 556 19.73 -16.78 -25.90
CA ALA A 556 20.63 -16.16 -26.87
C ALA A 556 20.86 -17.20 -28.00
N PRO A 557 20.67 -16.86 -29.29
CA PRO A 557 20.77 -17.84 -30.35
C PRO A 557 22.23 -18.29 -30.51
N GLU A 558 22.54 -19.50 -30.03
CA GLU A 558 23.65 -20.27 -30.57
C GLU A 558 23.29 -20.71 -31.99
N ALA A 559 24.28 -20.57 -32.86
CA ALA A 559 24.21 -20.98 -34.23
C ALA A 559 24.07 -22.51 -34.38
N SER A 560 23.50 -22.88 -35.52
CA SER A 560 23.62 -24.16 -36.24
C SER A 560 22.74 -25.36 -35.84
N GLU A 561 21.93 -25.73 -36.84
CA GLU A 561 21.74 -27.06 -37.44
C GLU A 561 21.13 -28.22 -36.62
N ASP A 562 20.00 -28.70 -37.16
CA ASP A 562 19.61 -30.09 -37.35
C ASP A 562 19.98 -31.14 -36.28
N THR A 563 18.98 -31.67 -35.56
CA THR A 563 18.39 -33.00 -35.88
C THR A 563 17.34 -33.46 -34.85
N ALA A 564 16.25 -33.96 -35.41
CA ALA A 564 15.32 -35.02 -34.98
C ALA A 564 15.21 -35.51 -33.51
N ALA A 565 13.93 -35.57 -33.11
CA ALA A 565 13.22 -36.69 -32.45
C ALA A 565 13.29 -36.88 -30.91
N GLY A 566 12.19 -36.46 -30.28
CA GLY A 566 11.33 -37.37 -29.51
C GLY A 566 11.55 -37.42 -27.99
N ARG A 567 10.59 -36.88 -27.23
CA ARG A 567 9.81 -37.64 -26.22
C ARG A 567 8.74 -36.79 -25.53
N SER A 568 7.65 -37.50 -25.26
CA SER A 568 6.47 -37.18 -24.46
C SER A 568 6.71 -36.36 -23.18
N SER A 569 5.86 -35.36 -22.94
CA SER A 569 5.33 -35.08 -21.60
C SER A 569 4.00 -34.33 -21.68
N ARG A 570 3.09 -34.72 -20.80
CA ARG A 570 1.74 -34.16 -20.59
C ARG A 570 1.85 -32.66 -20.27
N ALA A 571 1.24 -31.81 -21.09
CA ALA A 571 1.11 -30.39 -20.81
C ALA A 571 -0.36 -30.03 -20.61
N PHE A 572 -0.64 -29.47 -19.44
CA PHE A 572 -1.84 -28.73 -19.07
C PHE A 572 -2.31 -27.81 -20.21
N HIS A 573 -3.62 -27.74 -20.42
CA HIS A 573 -4.27 -26.68 -21.20
C HIS A 573 -4.07 -25.33 -20.49
N ARG A 574 -2.90 -24.72 -20.65
CA ARG A 574 -2.69 -23.29 -20.34
C ARG A 574 -3.34 -22.45 -21.44
N SER A 575 -4.08 -21.44 -21.01
CA SER A 575 -4.88 -20.56 -21.86
C SER A 575 -4.03 -19.88 -22.93
N LYS A 576 -4.65 -19.56 -24.08
CA LYS A 576 -4.01 -18.86 -25.19
C LYS A 576 -3.47 -17.46 -24.82
N SER A 577 -3.85 -16.89 -23.67
CA SER A 577 -3.32 -15.60 -23.19
C SER A 577 -1.88 -15.68 -22.67
N PHE A 578 -1.42 -16.86 -22.22
CA PHE A 578 -0.06 -17.04 -21.71
C PHE A 578 1.01 -16.79 -22.79
N ASN A 579 0.79 -17.28 -24.02
CA ASN A 579 1.73 -17.10 -25.12
C ASN A 579 1.72 -15.68 -25.71
N SER A 580 0.61 -14.93 -25.62
CA SER A 580 0.58 -13.52 -26.02
C SER A 580 1.27 -12.63 -24.98
N LYS A 581 1.07 -12.88 -23.68
CA LYS A 581 1.76 -12.19 -22.58
C LYS A 581 3.28 -12.44 -22.64
N ARG A 582 3.73 -13.69 -22.85
CA ARG A 582 5.16 -14.02 -23.02
C ARG A 582 5.80 -13.34 -24.25
N ARG A 583 5.04 -13.16 -25.34
CA ARG A 583 5.50 -12.36 -26.50
C ARG A 583 5.56 -10.86 -26.20
N ALA A 584 4.62 -10.32 -25.42
CA ALA A 584 4.64 -8.93 -24.98
C ALA A 584 5.83 -8.65 -24.05
N VAL A 585 6.12 -9.54 -23.11
CA VAL A 585 7.31 -9.50 -22.23
C VAL A 585 8.61 -9.61 -23.05
N LYS A 586 8.67 -10.54 -24.02
CA LYS A 586 9.80 -10.64 -24.96
C LYS A 586 9.95 -9.37 -25.83
N GLY A 587 8.83 -8.73 -26.18
CA GLY A 587 8.76 -7.45 -26.86
C GLY A 587 9.26 -6.28 -26.00
N LEU A 588 8.91 -6.25 -24.71
CA LEU A 588 9.41 -5.29 -23.74
C LEU A 588 10.92 -5.43 -23.57
N TRP A 589 11.44 -6.64 -23.38
CA TRP A 589 12.88 -6.88 -23.32
C TRP A 589 13.59 -6.43 -24.60
N GLN A 590 12.97 -6.58 -25.76
CA GLN A 590 13.47 -6.05 -27.02
C GLN A 590 13.37 -4.52 -27.11
N CYS A 591 12.32 -3.89 -26.57
CA CYS A 591 12.19 -2.43 -26.49
C CYS A 591 13.17 -1.80 -25.49
N LEU A 592 13.32 -2.38 -24.29
CA LEU A 592 14.30 -1.98 -23.27
C LEU A 592 15.73 -2.15 -23.79
N ARG A 593 16.03 -3.24 -24.53
CA ARG A 593 17.31 -3.38 -25.25
C ARG A 593 17.51 -2.35 -26.36
N ARG A 594 16.43 -1.94 -27.06
CA ARG A 594 16.50 -0.92 -28.13
C ARG A 594 16.67 0.49 -27.59
N LEU A 595 16.09 0.80 -26.43
CA LEU A 595 16.28 2.06 -25.71
C LEU A 595 17.71 2.19 -25.15
N GLY A 596 18.42 1.07 -24.93
CA GLY A 596 19.83 1.00 -24.50
C GLY A 596 20.88 0.98 -25.62
N HIS A 597 20.58 1.47 -26.84
CA HIS A 597 21.48 1.30 -28.00
C HIS A 597 22.73 2.18 -28.08
N THR A 598 23.16 2.80 -26.99
CA THR A 598 24.55 3.27 -26.82
C THR A 598 25.14 2.61 -25.58
N ARG A 599 26.04 1.64 -25.77
CA ARG A 599 26.80 0.96 -24.70
C ARG A 599 27.27 1.98 -23.65
N PRO A 600 27.01 1.72 -22.35
CA PRO A 600 27.76 0.69 -21.63
C PRO A 600 26.86 -0.38 -21.02
N GLU A 601 27.49 -1.37 -20.42
CA GLU A 601 26.95 -2.53 -19.70
C GLU A 601 25.85 -2.13 -18.70
N LEU A 602 24.60 -2.00 -19.17
CA LEU A 602 23.42 -1.95 -18.30
C LEU A 602 23.27 -3.34 -17.68
N ASN A 603 23.92 -3.50 -16.53
CA ASN A 603 23.60 -4.58 -15.60
C ASN A 603 22.08 -4.62 -15.41
N SER A 604 21.54 -5.83 -15.44
CA SER A 604 20.16 -6.26 -15.61
C SER A 604 19.13 -5.82 -14.55
N HIS A 605 19.34 -4.70 -13.85
CA HIS A 605 18.57 -4.38 -12.66
C HIS A 605 18.17 -2.90 -12.67
N CYS A 606 17.18 -2.52 -13.49
CA CYS A 606 16.52 -1.22 -13.33
C CYS A 606 15.39 -1.30 -12.29
N LEU A 607 14.93 -2.49 -11.90
CA LEU A 607 13.92 -2.70 -10.87
C LEU A 607 14.58 -3.32 -9.63
N HIS A 608 14.47 -2.62 -8.51
CA HIS A 608 14.92 -3.07 -7.19
C HIS A 608 13.74 -3.15 -6.22
N ASP A 609 13.94 -3.83 -5.09
CA ASP A 609 12.96 -3.94 -4.01
C ASP A 609 11.57 -4.42 -4.45
N VAL A 610 11.51 -5.34 -5.42
CA VAL A 610 10.24 -5.87 -5.91
C VAL A 610 9.59 -6.71 -4.81
N ARG A 611 8.41 -6.30 -4.33
CA ARG A 611 7.67 -6.97 -3.26
C ARG A 611 6.19 -7.05 -3.62
N GLY A 612 5.62 -8.25 -3.55
CA GLY A 612 4.18 -8.44 -3.62
C GLY A 612 3.54 -8.22 -2.24
N ARG A 613 2.43 -7.49 -2.18
CA ARG A 613 1.57 -7.39 -0.99
C ARG A 613 0.10 -7.49 -1.36
N VAL A 614 -0.75 -7.84 -0.40
CA VAL A 614 -2.20 -7.81 -0.56
C VAL A 614 -2.73 -6.45 -0.09
N LEU A 615 -3.78 -5.93 -0.73
CA LEU A 615 -4.46 -4.72 -0.24
C LEU A 615 -5.18 -5.05 1.08
N ARG A 616 -4.55 -4.72 2.20
CA ARG A 616 -5.09 -5.00 3.54
C ARG A 616 -5.99 -3.88 4.03
N ARG A 617 -5.59 -2.62 3.79
CA ARG A 617 -6.16 -1.46 4.46
C ARG A 617 -6.45 -0.32 3.47
N ILE A 618 -7.66 0.22 3.54
CA ILE A 618 -8.08 1.38 2.76
C ILE A 618 -8.63 2.47 3.68
N THR A 619 -8.44 3.73 3.31
CA THR A 619 -9.06 4.88 3.95
C THR A 619 -10.08 5.46 2.99
N VAL A 620 -11.35 5.48 3.40
CA VAL A 620 -12.43 6.21 2.74
C VAL A 620 -12.52 7.59 3.35
N GLU A 621 -12.07 8.59 2.60
CA GLU A 621 -12.21 10.01 2.91
C GLU A 621 -13.53 10.51 2.32
N LEU A 622 -14.45 10.92 3.18
CA LEU A 622 -15.68 11.61 2.78
C LEU A 622 -15.45 13.10 2.98
N PHE A 623 -15.53 13.90 1.92
CA PHE A 623 -15.21 15.33 1.97
C PHE A 623 -16.35 16.20 1.46
N TRP A 624 -16.39 17.43 1.96
CA TRP A 624 -17.33 18.45 1.57
C TRP A 624 -16.73 19.83 1.80
N THR A 625 -17.34 20.85 1.20
CA THR A 625 -17.01 22.25 1.46
C THR A 625 -18.19 22.94 2.15
N GLN A 626 -17.89 23.88 3.03
CA GLN A 626 -18.90 24.71 3.68
C GLN A 626 -18.38 26.13 3.89
N PRO A 627 -19.24 27.15 4.04
CA PRO A 627 -18.79 28.49 4.40
C PRO A 627 -18.07 28.48 5.76
N VAL A 628 -17.01 29.27 5.92
CA VAL A 628 -16.22 29.37 7.18
C VAL A 628 -17.09 29.85 8.36
N THR A 629 -18.13 30.65 8.09
CA THR A 629 -19.09 31.11 9.11
C THR A 629 -19.99 29.98 9.63
N TYR A 630 -20.01 28.84 8.93
CA TYR A 630 -20.94 27.76 9.19
C TYR A 630 -20.33 26.75 10.18
N ARG A 631 -21.00 26.58 11.32
CA ARG A 631 -20.55 25.70 12.42
C ARG A 631 -21.09 24.28 12.36
N GLU A 632 -22.00 23.99 11.44
CA GLU A 632 -22.54 22.64 11.32
C GLU A 632 -21.48 21.66 10.85
N THR A 633 -21.70 20.41 11.23
CA THR A 633 -20.85 19.27 10.92
C THR A 633 -21.64 18.25 10.13
N MET A 634 -20.91 17.40 9.43
CA MET A 634 -21.43 16.14 8.91
C MET A 634 -20.82 15.01 9.72
N ASP A 635 -21.53 13.89 9.80
CA ASP A 635 -21.07 12.64 10.40
C ASP A 635 -21.00 11.58 9.30
N ALA A 636 -19.82 10.98 9.16
CA ALA A 636 -19.52 9.84 8.31
C ALA A 636 -19.90 8.56 9.05
N THR A 637 -20.62 7.70 8.36
CA THR A 637 -21.07 6.42 8.87
C THR A 637 -20.78 5.34 7.84
N CYS A 638 -20.23 4.21 8.27
CA CYS A 638 -20.14 2.99 7.50
C CYS A 638 -21.26 2.02 7.95
N ILE A 639 -22.02 1.50 7.00
CA ILE A 639 -23.03 0.47 7.23
C ILE A 639 -22.51 -0.81 6.59
N ALA A 640 -22.28 -1.84 7.40
CA ALA A 640 -21.82 -3.14 6.92
C ALA A 640 -22.99 -4.12 6.84
N MET A 641 -23.13 -4.79 5.70
CA MET A 641 -24.16 -5.79 5.45
C MET A 641 -23.54 -7.11 4.99
N THR A 642 -24.19 -8.20 5.38
CA THR A 642 -24.03 -9.52 4.78
C THR A 642 -25.09 -9.70 3.70
N ALA A 643 -24.99 -10.83 3.00
CA ALA A 643 -26.05 -11.30 2.14
C ALA A 643 -27.38 -11.55 2.94
N ASP A 644 -27.34 -11.80 4.25
CA ASP A 644 -28.53 -12.00 5.11
C ASP A 644 -29.15 -10.71 5.66
N GLY A 645 -28.39 -9.61 5.73
CA GLY A 645 -28.87 -8.39 6.37
C GLY A 645 -27.78 -7.52 6.98
N LEU A 646 -28.22 -6.54 7.77
CA LEU A 646 -27.36 -5.62 8.49
C LEU A 646 -26.48 -6.38 9.49
N VAL A 647 -25.18 -6.08 9.49
CA VAL A 647 -24.20 -6.63 10.44
C VAL A 647 -23.88 -5.59 11.50
N GLU A 648 -23.47 -4.40 11.05
CA GLU A 648 -22.93 -3.39 11.94
C GLU A 648 -23.06 -1.99 11.33
N VAL A 649 -23.07 -0.98 12.19
CA VAL A 649 -23.07 0.43 11.81
C VAL A 649 -21.98 1.13 12.61
N VAL A 650 -20.97 1.65 11.93
CA VAL A 650 -19.82 2.32 12.55
C VAL A 650 -19.84 3.80 12.19
N ASN A 651 -19.74 4.69 13.19
CA ASN A 651 -19.56 6.13 12.96
C ASN A 651 -18.56 6.73 13.97
N ALA A 652 -18.44 8.06 14.02
CA ALA A 652 -17.55 8.76 14.95
C ALA A 652 -17.80 8.48 16.45
N ARG A 653 -18.95 7.89 16.81
CA ARG A 653 -19.32 7.53 18.19
C ARG A 653 -19.11 6.05 18.50
N GLY A 654 -18.64 5.26 17.53
CA GLY A 654 -18.38 3.82 17.65
C GLY A 654 -19.40 2.96 16.90
N VAL A 655 -19.57 1.74 17.41
CA VAL A 655 -20.42 0.68 16.83
C VAL A 655 -21.87 0.76 17.33
N HIS A 656 -22.83 0.49 16.46
CA HIS A 656 -24.25 0.79 16.68
C HIS A 656 -25.24 -0.26 16.13
N GLY A 657 -24.78 -1.42 15.64
CA GLY A 657 -25.60 -2.44 14.98
C GLY A 657 -26.76 -2.91 15.86
N ALA A 658 -26.52 -3.09 17.16
CA ALA A 658 -27.54 -3.43 18.15
C ALA A 658 -28.77 -2.52 18.14
N TYR A 659 -28.59 -1.21 17.91
CA TYR A 659 -29.67 -0.22 17.91
C TYR A 659 -30.63 -0.41 16.72
N TYR A 660 -30.16 -1.05 15.65
CA TYR A 660 -30.91 -1.24 14.40
C TYR A 660 -31.47 -2.66 14.27
N GLY A 661 -31.54 -3.42 15.37
CA GLY A 661 -32.17 -4.74 15.39
C GLY A 661 -31.33 -5.84 14.75
N VAL A 662 -30.00 -5.64 14.64
CA VAL A 662 -29.08 -6.75 14.33
C VAL A 662 -29.26 -7.80 15.42
N ASP A 663 -29.65 -9.01 15.01
CA ASP A 663 -30.00 -10.08 15.94
C ASP A 663 -28.76 -10.57 16.68
N GLN A 664 -28.53 -9.96 17.86
CA GLN A 664 -27.43 -10.30 18.75
C GLN A 664 -27.59 -11.71 19.36
N SER A 665 -28.72 -12.40 19.15
CA SER A 665 -28.89 -13.77 19.66
C SER A 665 -27.84 -14.74 19.13
N SER A 666 -27.34 -14.50 17.91
CA SER A 666 -26.25 -15.26 17.29
C SER A 666 -24.87 -14.97 17.90
N TYR A 667 -24.70 -13.85 18.61
CA TYR A 667 -23.48 -13.44 19.32
C TYR A 667 -23.82 -13.09 20.77
N ARG A 668 -24.09 -14.11 21.58
CA ARG A 668 -24.40 -13.99 23.02
C ARG A 668 -23.21 -13.52 23.90
N ILE A 669 -22.28 -12.72 23.37
CA ILE A 669 -21.29 -12.02 24.20
C ILE A 669 -21.99 -10.78 24.77
N GLN A 670 -22.53 -10.92 25.98
CA GLN A 670 -23.41 -9.96 26.69
C GLN A 670 -22.79 -8.59 27.03
N SER A 671 -21.61 -8.23 26.53
CA SER A 671 -21.07 -6.89 26.73
C SER A 671 -21.64 -5.93 25.69
N LYS A 672 -22.36 -4.91 26.15
CA LYS A 672 -22.63 -3.69 25.37
C LYS A 672 -21.33 -3.24 24.67
N GLY A 673 -21.29 -3.29 23.35
CA GLY A 673 -20.18 -2.74 22.55
C GLY A 673 -19.21 -3.73 21.92
N VAL A 674 -19.55 -5.02 21.77
CA VAL A 674 -18.74 -5.90 20.89
C VAL A 674 -18.95 -5.49 19.44
N ASP A 675 -17.87 -5.13 18.77
CA ASP A 675 -17.85 -4.78 17.34
C ASP A 675 -18.00 -6.05 16.49
N ALA A 676 -19.12 -6.19 15.78
CA ALA A 676 -19.37 -7.35 14.91
C ALA A 676 -18.48 -7.39 13.66
N LEU A 677 -17.73 -6.30 13.39
CA LEU A 677 -16.72 -6.22 12.35
C LEU A 677 -15.30 -6.40 12.87
N PHE A 678 -15.11 -6.73 14.14
CA PHE A 678 -13.79 -7.03 14.70
C PHE A 678 -12.77 -5.88 14.56
N GLY A 679 -13.20 -4.63 14.69
CA GLY A 679 -12.36 -3.46 14.48
C GLY A 679 -11.99 -3.23 13.02
N ALA A 680 -12.54 -4.00 12.08
CA ALA A 680 -12.22 -3.87 10.67
C ALA A 680 -12.63 -2.52 10.09
N VAL A 681 -13.56 -1.80 10.73
CA VAL A 681 -13.92 -0.43 10.32
C VAL A 681 -13.71 0.52 11.49
N ALA A 682 -12.90 1.55 11.29
CA ALA A 682 -12.58 2.55 12.30
C ALA A 682 -12.79 3.97 11.77
N HIS A 683 -13.31 4.86 12.60
CA HIS A 683 -13.40 6.28 12.27
C HIS A 683 -12.15 7.01 12.76
N LEU A 684 -11.28 7.45 11.84
CA LEU A 684 -9.97 8.03 12.16
C LEU A 684 -10.06 9.49 12.64
N GLY A 685 -11.11 10.21 12.28
CA GLY A 685 -11.30 11.58 12.74
C GLY A 685 -11.93 12.51 11.70
N THR A 686 -12.07 13.77 12.10
CA THR A 686 -12.54 14.87 11.24
C THR A 686 -11.39 15.84 11.06
N GLU A 687 -11.01 16.11 9.83
CA GLU A 687 -10.03 17.13 9.49
C GLU A 687 -10.73 18.35 8.89
N ARG A 688 -10.20 19.52 9.25
CA ARG A 688 -10.75 20.83 8.94
C ARG A 688 -9.61 21.69 8.46
N SER A 689 -9.49 21.84 7.16
CA SER A 689 -8.45 22.66 6.54
C SER A 689 -9.07 23.94 5.99
N GLU A 690 -8.61 25.08 6.49
CA GLU A 690 -8.72 26.33 5.72
C GLU A 690 -7.85 26.13 4.49
N GLY A 691 -8.45 26.20 3.28
CA GLY A 691 -7.77 25.80 2.04
C GLY A 691 -6.38 26.43 1.94
N SER A 692 -5.33 25.60 1.93
CA SER A 692 -3.93 26.03 1.90
C SER A 692 -3.56 26.75 0.61
N ASP A 693 -4.35 26.55 -0.44
CA ASP A 693 -4.19 27.26 -1.70
C ASP A 693 -4.70 28.69 -1.50
N MET A 694 -3.84 29.68 -1.75
CA MET A 694 -4.17 31.11 -1.63
C MET A 694 -5.46 31.51 -2.39
N GLN A 695 -5.90 30.68 -3.35
CA GLN A 695 -7.18 30.84 -4.06
C GLN A 695 -8.41 30.51 -3.18
N GLY A 696 -8.32 29.51 -2.29
CA GLY A 696 -9.44 29.06 -1.44
C GLY A 696 -9.74 30.03 -0.29
N SER A 697 -8.73 30.75 0.19
CA SER A 697 -8.90 31.79 1.23
C SER A 697 -9.78 32.95 0.78
N LEU A 698 -9.88 33.24 -0.52
CA LEU A 698 -10.67 34.37 -1.04
C LEU A 698 -12.18 34.08 -1.05
N ASP A 699 -12.56 32.81 -1.14
CA ASP A 699 -13.96 32.39 -1.25
C ASP A 699 -14.65 32.18 0.11
N GLY A 700 -13.91 32.28 1.22
CA GLY A 700 -14.45 32.05 2.57
C GLY A 700 -15.03 30.65 2.75
N LYS A 701 -14.51 29.66 2.02
CA LYS A 701 -14.91 28.26 2.08
C LYS A 701 -13.90 27.44 2.87
N MET A 702 -14.43 26.52 3.66
CA MET A 702 -13.72 25.56 4.48
C MET A 702 -13.87 24.18 3.86
N ILE A 703 -12.76 23.48 3.65
CA ILE A 703 -12.79 22.06 3.23
C ILE A 703 -12.80 21.22 4.51
N CYS A 704 -13.83 20.40 4.62
CA CYS A 704 -14.00 19.46 5.72
C CYS A 704 -13.91 18.05 5.16
N LYS A 705 -13.22 17.15 5.87
CA LYS A 705 -13.19 15.74 5.53
C LYS A 705 -13.30 14.87 6.77
N GLN A 706 -13.91 13.70 6.62
CA GLN A 706 -13.93 12.64 7.60
C GLN A 706 -13.33 11.38 7.01
N MET A 707 -12.47 10.74 7.79
CA MET A 707 -11.68 9.60 7.35
C MET A 707 -12.18 8.35 8.06
N MET A 708 -12.59 7.35 7.29
CA MET A 708 -12.93 6.03 7.78
C MET A 708 -11.92 5.02 7.24
N GLN A 709 -11.27 4.29 8.12
CA GLN A 709 -10.37 3.21 7.75
C GLN A 709 -11.13 1.90 7.70
N VAL A 710 -10.88 1.11 6.67
CA VAL A 710 -11.43 -0.22 6.46
C VAL A 710 -10.27 -1.19 6.28
N ARG A 711 -10.28 -2.25 7.06
CA ARG A 711 -9.33 -3.34 7.01
C ARG A 711 -9.98 -4.55 6.37
N LEU A 712 -9.76 -4.66 5.06
CA LEU A 712 -10.33 -5.71 4.23
C LEU A 712 -9.86 -7.10 4.69
N ASP A 713 -8.67 -7.17 5.29
CA ASP A 713 -8.08 -8.37 5.86
C ASP A 713 -8.70 -8.82 7.19
N LEU A 714 -9.39 -7.94 7.92
CA LEU A 714 -10.17 -8.31 9.12
C LEU A 714 -11.66 -8.46 8.88
N LEU A 715 -12.18 -7.98 7.75
CA LEU A 715 -13.61 -8.07 7.49
C LEU A 715 -14.06 -9.54 7.50
N PRO A 716 -15.07 -9.91 8.32
CA PRO A 716 -15.61 -11.26 8.32
C PRO A 716 -16.02 -11.67 6.91
N GLU A 717 -15.78 -12.93 6.52
CA GLU A 717 -15.99 -13.36 5.14
C GLU A 717 -17.45 -13.17 4.66
N ARG A 718 -18.39 -13.30 5.60
CA ARG A 718 -19.82 -13.09 5.39
C ARG A 718 -20.20 -11.64 5.05
N VAL A 719 -19.36 -10.66 5.36
CA VAL A 719 -19.62 -9.24 5.06
C VAL A 719 -19.37 -9.03 3.58
N THR A 720 -20.44 -8.73 2.86
CA THR A 720 -20.41 -8.60 1.41
C THR A 720 -20.49 -7.16 0.96
N ASP A 721 -21.01 -6.26 1.78
CA ASP A 721 -21.31 -4.88 1.38
C ASP A 721 -20.98 -3.90 2.51
N LEU A 722 -20.31 -2.80 2.16
CA LEU A 722 -20.05 -1.66 3.03
C LEU A 722 -20.59 -0.40 2.34
N PHE A 723 -21.41 0.37 3.03
CA PHE A 723 -21.96 1.63 2.52
C PHE A 723 -21.45 2.80 3.33
N PHE A 724 -20.93 3.82 2.65
CA PHE A 724 -20.44 5.04 3.29
C PHE A 724 -21.46 6.15 3.14
N VAL A 725 -21.94 6.62 4.28
CA VAL A 725 -23.05 7.56 4.40
C VAL A 725 -22.53 8.83 5.04
N LEU A 726 -22.83 9.96 4.42
CA LEU A 726 -22.63 11.29 4.98
C LEU A 726 -23.98 11.85 5.43
N ALA A 727 -24.03 12.37 6.65
CA ALA A 727 -25.26 12.91 7.20
C ALA A 727 -25.02 14.22 7.94
N ALA A 728 -25.84 15.23 7.70
CA ALA A 728 -25.75 16.51 8.39
C ALA A 728 -26.15 16.35 9.87
N THR A 729 -25.27 16.73 10.81
CA THR A 729 -25.47 16.44 12.24
C THR A 729 -26.62 17.25 12.86
N ASN A 730 -26.73 18.52 12.47
CA ASN A 730 -27.70 19.47 13.05
C ASN A 730 -28.70 20.03 12.04
N SER A 731 -28.46 19.85 10.74
CA SER A 731 -29.34 20.31 9.67
C SER A 731 -30.13 19.15 9.07
N ARG A 732 -31.33 19.46 8.60
CA ARG A 732 -32.16 18.53 7.83
C ARG A 732 -31.89 18.60 6.32
N GLU A 733 -30.96 19.46 5.91
CA GLU A 733 -30.73 19.81 4.52
C GLU A 733 -29.22 19.77 4.22
N LEU A 734 -28.88 18.99 3.19
CA LEU A 734 -27.53 18.88 2.63
C LEU A 734 -27.15 20.07 1.74
N GLY A 735 -28.12 20.85 1.26
CA GLY A 735 -27.91 21.99 0.35
C GLY A 735 -27.01 23.10 0.89
N LYS A 736 -26.64 23.06 2.17
CA LYS A 736 -25.72 23.98 2.81
C LYS A 736 -24.25 23.58 2.68
N PHE A 737 -24.00 22.35 2.27
CA PHE A 737 -22.68 21.82 1.99
C PHE A 737 -22.50 21.76 0.47
N THR A 738 -21.33 22.13 -0.02
CA THR A 738 -21.00 22.12 -1.45
C THR A 738 -19.91 21.08 -1.72
N GLN A 739 -19.73 20.65 -2.99
CA GLN A 739 -18.68 19.71 -3.40
C GLN A 739 -18.60 18.46 -2.50
N LEU A 740 -19.74 17.80 -2.26
CA LEU A 740 -19.72 16.51 -1.58
C LEU A 740 -19.03 15.50 -2.48
N GLY A 741 -18.09 14.76 -1.91
CA GLY A 741 -17.35 13.75 -2.64
C GLY A 741 -16.75 12.71 -1.71
N PHE A 742 -16.16 11.70 -2.32
CA PHE A 742 -15.37 10.72 -1.59
C PHE A 742 -14.07 10.41 -2.33
N ARG A 743 -13.07 10.03 -1.56
CA ARG A 743 -11.79 9.52 -2.03
C ARG A 743 -11.48 8.25 -1.27
N VAL A 744 -11.17 7.18 -1.99
CA VAL A 744 -10.67 5.93 -1.39
C VAL A 744 -9.18 5.86 -1.64
N VAL A 745 -8.41 5.73 -0.57
CA VAL A 745 -6.96 5.73 -0.55
C VAL A 745 -6.47 4.39 -0.02
N ASP A 746 -5.42 3.85 -0.59
CA ASP A 746 -4.66 2.76 0.00
C ASP A 746 -3.94 3.28 1.25
N SER A 747 -4.29 2.81 2.44
CA SER A 747 -3.79 3.40 3.69
C SER A 747 -2.30 3.15 3.90
N ASP A 748 -1.74 2.10 3.31
CA ASP A 748 -0.35 1.72 3.53
C ASP A 748 0.59 2.61 2.70
N ILE A 749 0.13 3.02 1.52
CA ILE A 749 0.93 3.80 0.56
C ILE A 749 0.49 5.27 0.46
N GLY A 750 -0.75 5.58 0.81
CA GLY A 750 -1.36 6.88 0.53
C GLY A 750 -1.79 7.06 -0.93
N ALA A 751 -1.84 5.97 -1.72
CA ALA A 751 -2.21 6.02 -3.12
C ALA A 751 -3.72 6.11 -3.31
N THR A 752 -4.16 7.07 -4.11
CA THR A 752 -5.58 7.25 -4.42
C THR A 752 -6.09 6.16 -5.38
N LEU A 753 -7.01 5.33 -4.87
CA LEU A 753 -7.64 4.22 -5.61
C LEU A 753 -8.83 4.73 -6.42
N ALA A 754 -9.75 5.46 -5.77
CA ALA A 754 -10.95 6.02 -6.40
C ALA A 754 -11.21 7.45 -5.89
N VAL A 755 -11.70 8.32 -6.76
CA VAL A 755 -12.18 9.67 -6.41
C VAL A 755 -13.45 9.95 -7.18
N GLU A 756 -14.44 10.48 -6.48
CA GLU A 756 -15.56 11.16 -7.11
C GLU A 756 -15.77 12.51 -6.45
N GLU A 757 -15.68 13.56 -7.28
CA GLU A 757 -15.99 14.93 -6.91
C GLU A 757 -17.30 15.32 -7.57
N GLU A 758 -18.42 15.13 -6.87
CA GLU A 758 -19.71 15.49 -7.43
C GLU A 758 -19.95 17.00 -7.24
N HIS A 759 -19.86 17.75 -8.34
CA HIS A 759 -20.26 19.16 -8.38
C HIS A 759 -21.79 19.25 -8.51
N ARG A 760 -22.52 18.83 -7.47
CA ARG A 760 -23.99 18.98 -7.47
C ARG A 760 -24.36 20.45 -7.29
N SER A 761 -24.98 21.00 -8.32
CA SER A 761 -25.71 22.28 -8.30
C SER A 761 -27.14 22.14 -7.76
N GLN A 762 -27.61 20.92 -7.45
CA GLN A 762 -28.95 20.64 -6.94
C GLN A 762 -28.89 19.59 -5.82
N LEU A 763 -28.53 20.01 -4.61
CA LEU A 763 -28.70 19.18 -3.43
C LEU A 763 -30.15 19.29 -2.95
N THR A 764 -30.75 18.14 -2.66
CA THR A 764 -32.13 18.00 -2.21
C THR A 764 -32.28 18.50 -0.75
N PHE A 765 -33.52 18.75 -0.32
CA PHE A 765 -33.90 19.06 1.07
C PHE A 765 -33.70 17.89 2.05
N GLU A 766 -32.88 16.92 1.70
CA GLU A 766 -32.62 15.72 2.46
C GLU A 766 -31.35 15.89 3.30
N ALA A 767 -31.26 15.17 4.42
CA ALA A 767 -30.20 15.36 5.41
C ALA A 767 -29.07 14.32 5.28
N VAL A 768 -29.32 13.24 4.54
CA VAL A 768 -28.43 12.06 4.45
C VAL A 768 -28.17 11.72 2.99
N VAL A 769 -26.94 11.36 2.69
CA VAL A 769 -26.51 10.87 1.38
C VAL A 769 -25.65 9.63 1.54
N ILE A 770 -26.01 8.56 0.81
CA ILE A 770 -25.19 7.37 0.64
C ILE A 770 -24.23 7.67 -0.52
N MET A 771 -22.97 7.89 -0.19
CA MET A 771 -21.95 8.37 -1.13
C MET A 771 -21.48 7.23 -2.03
N CYS A 772 -20.92 6.18 -1.42
CA CYS A 772 -20.34 5.05 -2.14
C CYS A 772 -20.63 3.72 -1.43
N ALA A 773 -20.49 2.64 -2.20
CA ALA A 773 -20.50 1.28 -1.73
C ALA A 773 -19.17 0.61 -2.05
N ILE A 774 -18.65 -0.17 -1.09
CA ILE A 774 -17.55 -1.10 -1.28
C ILE A 774 -18.11 -2.50 -1.08
N TYR A 775 -18.12 -3.33 -2.12
CA TYR A 775 -18.85 -4.59 -2.11
C TYR A 775 -18.04 -5.74 -2.71
N LYS A 776 -18.21 -6.93 -2.15
CA LYS A 776 -17.61 -8.19 -2.58
C LYS A 776 -18.62 -8.95 -3.45
N LEU A 777 -18.22 -9.42 -4.62
CA LEU A 777 -19.05 -10.32 -5.45
C LEU A 777 -18.72 -11.79 -5.17
N GLY A 778 -19.39 -12.71 -5.86
CA GLY A 778 -19.15 -14.15 -5.74
C GLY A 778 -17.73 -14.60 -6.13
N ASP A 779 -17.00 -13.77 -6.87
CA ASP A 779 -15.59 -13.98 -7.20
C ASP A 779 -14.61 -13.62 -6.07
N GLY A 780 -15.13 -13.09 -4.96
CA GLY A 780 -14.35 -12.74 -3.79
C GLY A 780 -13.67 -11.37 -3.85
N TYR A 781 -13.79 -10.61 -4.94
CA TYR A 781 -13.13 -9.32 -5.09
C TYR A 781 -13.98 -8.16 -4.61
N TRP A 782 -13.34 -7.25 -3.86
CA TRP A 782 -13.94 -5.99 -3.45
C TRP A 782 -13.98 -5.01 -4.62
N ARG A 783 -15.08 -4.27 -4.77
CA ARG A 783 -15.31 -3.27 -5.81
C ARG A 783 -15.81 -1.98 -5.19
N ILE A 784 -15.51 -0.85 -5.82
CA ILE A 784 -15.97 0.48 -5.40
C ILE A 784 -16.97 1.02 -6.43
N GLY A 785 -18.15 1.38 -5.96
CA GLY A 785 -19.19 2.03 -6.78
C GLY A 785 -19.72 3.31 -6.12
N SER A 786 -20.00 4.35 -6.93
CA SER A 786 -20.73 5.51 -6.41
C SER A 786 -22.23 5.30 -6.46
N MET A 787 -22.90 5.80 -5.43
CA MET A 787 -24.35 5.74 -5.31
C MET A 787 -24.96 7.14 -5.39
N ASN A 788 -24.42 8.06 -4.57
CA ASN A 788 -24.91 9.44 -4.39
C ASN A 788 -26.45 9.51 -4.27
N VAL A 789 -27.00 8.62 -3.44
CA VAL A 789 -28.45 8.50 -3.19
C VAL A 789 -28.78 9.23 -1.88
N THR A 790 -29.71 10.18 -1.95
CA THR A 790 -30.12 10.98 -0.80
C THR A 790 -31.39 10.41 -0.13
N CYS A 791 -31.54 10.66 1.17
CA CYS A 791 -32.72 10.29 1.96
C CYS A 791 -32.96 11.20 3.18
N SER A 792 -34.19 11.19 3.71
CA SER A 792 -34.68 12.09 4.78
C SER A 792 -34.23 11.76 6.21
N GLY A 793 -33.16 10.96 6.39
CA GLY A 793 -32.72 10.44 7.69
C GLY A 793 -32.00 11.45 8.60
N SER A 794 -31.28 10.95 9.60
CA SER A 794 -30.32 11.74 10.38
C SER A 794 -29.13 10.88 10.81
N PRO A 795 -27.98 11.44 11.21
CA PRO A 795 -26.88 10.63 11.72
C PRO A 795 -27.17 9.93 13.06
N ARG A 796 -28.31 10.24 13.71
CA ARG A 796 -28.81 9.50 14.90
C ARG A 796 -29.85 8.44 14.55
N ASP A 797 -30.41 8.51 13.35
CA ASP A 797 -31.46 7.62 12.90
C ASP A 797 -31.26 7.29 11.42
N LEU A 798 -30.55 6.18 11.19
CA LEU A 798 -30.23 5.68 9.87
C LEU A 798 -31.32 4.78 9.30
N LYS A 799 -32.50 4.65 9.94
CA LYS A 799 -33.61 3.84 9.41
C LYS A 799 -34.01 4.25 8.00
N ALA A 800 -33.99 5.55 7.70
CA ALA A 800 -34.27 6.04 6.35
C ALA A 800 -33.20 5.61 5.34
N ALA A 801 -31.91 5.57 5.74
CA ALA A 801 -30.84 5.07 4.89
C ALA A 801 -30.93 3.55 4.70
N LEU A 802 -31.21 2.79 5.75
CA LEU A 802 -31.42 1.35 5.69
C LEU A 802 -32.62 0.98 4.81
N SER A 803 -33.76 1.65 4.99
CA SER A 803 -34.94 1.47 4.11
C SER A 803 -34.62 1.87 2.67
N LYS A 804 -33.76 2.88 2.47
CA LYS A 804 -33.31 3.24 1.13
C LYS A 804 -32.44 2.16 0.51
N LEU A 805 -31.52 1.55 1.27
CA LEU A 805 -30.72 0.41 0.82
C LEU A 805 -31.59 -0.81 0.50
N GLU A 806 -32.63 -1.06 1.29
CA GLU A 806 -33.63 -2.11 1.02
C GLU A 806 -34.39 -1.87 -0.29
N GLN A 807 -34.83 -0.63 -0.54
CA GLN A 807 -35.42 -0.23 -1.83
C GLN A 807 -34.45 -0.38 -3.02
N LEU A 808 -33.15 -0.36 -2.74
CA LEU A 808 -32.08 -0.58 -3.71
C LEU A 808 -31.68 -2.06 -3.85
N GLY A 809 -32.35 -2.98 -3.15
CA GLY A 809 -32.13 -4.42 -3.27
C GLY A 809 -31.13 -5.02 -2.28
N PHE A 810 -30.82 -4.33 -1.18
CA PHE A 810 -29.94 -4.84 -0.12
C PHE A 810 -30.70 -5.28 1.13
N PRO A 811 -30.34 -6.41 1.77
CA PRO A 811 -29.23 -7.30 1.42
C PRO A 811 -29.54 -8.17 0.19
N ARG A 812 -28.49 -8.67 -0.47
CA ARG A 812 -28.60 -9.28 -1.81
C ARG A 812 -29.31 -10.66 -1.85
N LYS A 813 -29.52 -11.36 -0.73
CA LYS A 813 -30.16 -12.71 -0.73
C LYS A 813 -31.57 -12.74 -1.26
N HIS A 814 -32.34 -11.67 -1.07
CA HIS A 814 -33.72 -11.63 -1.53
C HIS A 814 -33.82 -11.45 -3.05
N GLU A 815 -32.78 -10.97 -3.72
CA GLU A 815 -32.83 -10.73 -5.16
C GLU A 815 -32.50 -11.98 -5.99
N THR A 816 -31.56 -12.84 -5.60
CA THR A 816 -31.16 -13.98 -6.45
C THR A 816 -32.24 -15.06 -6.57
N SER A 817 -32.82 -15.50 -5.45
CA SER A 817 -33.92 -16.48 -5.44
C SER A 817 -35.22 -15.93 -6.02
N SER A 818 -35.50 -14.63 -5.83
CA SER A 818 -36.67 -14.00 -6.44
C SER A 818 -36.50 -13.77 -7.94
N GLN A 819 -35.31 -13.40 -8.41
CA GLN A 819 -35.05 -13.19 -9.84
C GLN A 819 -35.05 -14.51 -10.63
N GLU A 820 -34.53 -15.60 -10.06
CA GLU A 820 -34.72 -16.94 -10.61
C GLU A 820 -36.19 -17.27 -10.82
N HIS A 821 -36.97 -17.17 -9.74
CA HIS A 821 -38.40 -17.45 -9.78
C HIS A 821 -39.13 -16.52 -10.76
N LEU A 822 -38.74 -15.25 -10.86
CA LEU A 822 -39.33 -14.30 -11.81
C LEU A 822 -39.07 -14.71 -13.25
N VAL A 823 -37.85 -15.09 -13.60
CA VAL A 823 -37.54 -15.52 -14.98
C VAL A 823 -38.32 -16.78 -15.32
N VAL A 824 -38.32 -17.78 -14.43
CA VAL A 824 -39.06 -19.03 -14.62
C VAL A 824 -40.57 -18.76 -14.75
N GLU A 825 -41.13 -17.92 -13.89
CA GLU A 825 -42.55 -17.53 -13.93
C GLU A 825 -42.89 -16.68 -15.16
N SER A 826 -41.97 -15.84 -15.64
CA SER A 826 -42.13 -15.03 -16.86
C SER A 826 -42.17 -15.93 -18.09
N VAL A 827 -41.22 -16.87 -18.21
CA VAL A 827 -41.21 -17.89 -19.26
C VAL A 827 -42.52 -18.68 -19.23
N ARG A 828 -42.96 -19.10 -18.04
CA ARG A 828 -44.23 -19.83 -17.85
C ARG A 828 -45.44 -19.02 -18.30
N ARG A 829 -45.57 -17.76 -17.88
CA ARG A 829 -46.71 -16.90 -18.24
C ARG A 829 -46.72 -16.56 -19.72
N TYR A 830 -45.57 -16.23 -20.29
CA TYR A 830 -45.43 -15.90 -21.71
C TYR A 830 -45.86 -17.05 -22.63
N LEU A 831 -45.58 -18.28 -22.21
CA LEU A 831 -45.94 -19.49 -22.95
C LEU A 831 -47.27 -20.12 -22.52
N GLU A 832 -47.97 -19.54 -21.54
CA GLU A 832 -49.22 -20.06 -20.96
C GLU A 832 -49.11 -21.51 -20.44
N LEU A 833 -47.96 -21.87 -19.86
CA LEU A 833 -47.66 -23.24 -19.42
C LEU A 833 -48.09 -23.53 -17.96
N PRO A 834 -48.35 -24.81 -17.62
CA PRO A 834 -48.53 -25.25 -16.24
C PRO A 834 -47.31 -24.95 -15.37
N ARG A 835 -47.52 -24.77 -14.05
CA ARG A 835 -46.43 -24.48 -13.09
C ARG A 835 -45.35 -25.55 -13.03
N SER A 836 -45.69 -26.82 -13.27
CA SER A 836 -44.74 -27.93 -13.24
C SER A 836 -43.86 -28.02 -14.50
N SER A 837 -44.25 -27.35 -15.59
CA SER A 837 -43.61 -27.54 -16.90
C SER A 837 -42.36 -26.70 -17.13
N VAL A 838 -42.11 -25.65 -16.34
CA VAL A 838 -40.91 -24.82 -16.46
C VAL A 838 -40.13 -24.92 -15.16
N LYS A 839 -38.88 -25.37 -15.23
CA LYS A 839 -37.98 -25.51 -14.08
C LYS A 839 -36.69 -24.73 -14.35
N ALA A 840 -36.11 -24.16 -13.30
CA ALA A 840 -34.73 -23.72 -13.37
C ALA A 840 -33.84 -24.97 -13.44
N ALA A 841 -33.04 -25.07 -14.50
CA ALA A 841 -32.08 -26.16 -14.68
C ALA A 841 -30.77 -25.87 -13.95
N ASN A 842 -30.34 -24.61 -13.95
CA ASN A 842 -29.14 -24.15 -13.25
C ASN A 842 -29.19 -22.64 -13.06
N VAL A 843 -28.72 -22.14 -11.93
CA VAL A 843 -28.47 -20.72 -11.71
C VAL A 843 -27.01 -20.55 -11.36
N ASN A 844 -26.29 -19.81 -12.21
CA ASN A 844 -24.89 -19.51 -12.00
C ASN A 844 -24.69 -17.99 -12.01
N ILE A 845 -23.95 -17.46 -11.04
CA ILE A 845 -23.56 -16.06 -11.01
C ILE A 845 -22.06 -16.03 -11.30
N ASP A 846 -21.68 -15.43 -12.43
CA ASP A 846 -20.27 -15.33 -12.80
C ASP A 846 -19.57 -14.14 -12.11
N SER A 847 -18.25 -14.05 -12.31
CA SER A 847 -17.41 -12.98 -11.76
C SER A 847 -17.74 -11.58 -12.29
N SER A 848 -18.47 -11.48 -13.40
CA SER A 848 -19.01 -10.20 -13.92
C SER A 848 -20.31 -9.78 -13.23
N ASN A 849 -20.75 -10.51 -12.20
CA ASN A 849 -22.06 -10.34 -11.58
C ASN A 849 -23.22 -10.59 -12.55
N THR A 850 -22.99 -11.36 -13.62
CA THR A 850 -24.05 -11.72 -14.54
C THR A 850 -24.65 -13.04 -14.05
N MET A 851 -25.89 -12.97 -13.58
CA MET A 851 -26.68 -14.15 -13.24
C MET A 851 -27.17 -14.80 -14.52
N THR A 852 -26.63 -15.98 -14.77
CA THR A 852 -27.07 -16.90 -15.79
C THR A 852 -28.11 -17.85 -15.21
N ILE A 853 -29.36 -17.70 -15.61
CA ILE A 853 -30.44 -18.65 -15.32
C ILE A 853 -30.64 -19.53 -16.54
N GLN A 854 -30.32 -20.80 -16.42
CA GLN A 854 -30.73 -21.83 -17.37
C GLN A 854 -32.10 -22.34 -16.95
N TYR A 855 -33.05 -22.33 -17.87
CA TYR A 855 -34.39 -22.86 -17.66
C TYR A 855 -34.63 -24.02 -18.63
N ALA A 856 -35.41 -24.99 -18.17
CA ALA A 856 -35.85 -26.13 -18.95
C ALA A 856 -37.37 -26.19 -18.96
N ILE A 857 -37.94 -26.40 -20.15
CA ILE A 857 -39.36 -26.61 -20.35
C ILE A 857 -39.57 -28.07 -20.70
N GLU A 858 -40.31 -28.77 -19.85
CA GLU A 858 -40.66 -30.17 -20.00
C GLU A 858 -41.93 -30.29 -20.85
N VAL A 859 -41.80 -30.88 -22.05
CA VAL A 859 -42.94 -31.18 -22.92
C VAL A 859 -43.37 -32.62 -22.68
N LEU A 860 -44.45 -32.77 -21.89
CA LEU A 860 -45.08 -34.05 -21.60
C LEU A 860 -46.14 -34.34 -22.68
N GLN A 861 -45.78 -35.12 -23.70
CA GLN A 861 -46.70 -35.62 -24.73
C GLN A 861 -46.43 -37.10 -25.00
N THR A 862 -47.49 -37.87 -25.21
CA THR A 862 -47.42 -39.32 -25.41
C THR A 862 -46.85 -39.73 -26.77
N ASP A 863 -46.90 -38.84 -27.78
CA ASP A 863 -46.41 -39.09 -29.13
C ASP A 863 -45.14 -38.25 -29.43
N ASP A 864 -44.02 -38.92 -29.71
CA ASP A 864 -42.69 -38.29 -29.91
C ASP A 864 -42.64 -37.29 -31.09
N VAL A 865 -43.37 -37.56 -32.16
CA VAL A 865 -43.43 -36.71 -33.36
C VAL A 865 -44.10 -35.38 -33.03
N ASP A 866 -45.19 -35.43 -32.26
CA ASP A 866 -45.93 -34.25 -31.82
C ASP A 866 -45.13 -33.47 -30.78
N ALA A 867 -44.45 -34.16 -29.86
CA ALA A 867 -43.59 -33.54 -28.86
C ALA A 867 -42.43 -32.73 -29.49
N THR A 868 -41.83 -33.25 -30.56
CA THR A 868 -40.73 -32.57 -31.26
C THR A 868 -41.20 -31.34 -32.02
N SER A 869 -42.34 -31.43 -32.72
CA SER A 869 -42.95 -30.27 -33.40
C SER A 869 -43.33 -29.18 -32.40
N ARG A 870 -43.92 -29.56 -31.27
CA ARG A 870 -44.28 -28.63 -30.20
C ARG A 870 -43.04 -28.01 -29.53
N GLY A 871 -41.96 -28.77 -29.38
CA GLY A 871 -40.68 -28.25 -28.90
C GLY A 871 -40.10 -27.15 -29.79
N GLU A 872 -40.10 -27.35 -31.12
CA GLU A 872 -39.63 -26.32 -32.07
C GLU A 872 -40.55 -25.09 -32.09
N GLU A 873 -41.87 -25.26 -32.00
CA GLU A 873 -42.81 -24.14 -31.89
C GLU A 873 -42.53 -23.29 -30.63
N LEU A 874 -42.32 -23.95 -29.48
CA LEU A 874 -41.96 -23.27 -28.23
C LEU A 874 -40.64 -22.50 -28.35
N LYS A 875 -39.64 -23.09 -29.00
CA LYS A 875 -38.35 -22.44 -29.26
C LYS A 875 -38.48 -21.22 -30.17
N GLU A 876 -39.29 -21.29 -31.22
CA GLU A 876 -39.56 -20.15 -32.11
C GLU A 876 -40.29 -19.02 -31.36
N ARG A 877 -41.30 -19.36 -30.55
CA ARG A 877 -42.01 -18.38 -29.70
C ARG A 877 -41.08 -17.72 -28.70
N LEU A 878 -40.24 -18.48 -28.00
CA LEU A 878 -39.27 -17.92 -27.06
C LEU A 878 -38.26 -16.98 -27.74
N SER A 879 -37.86 -17.31 -28.97
CA SER A 879 -36.95 -16.47 -29.75
C SER A 879 -37.58 -15.13 -30.17
N ASN A 880 -38.92 -15.07 -30.28
CA ASN A 880 -39.65 -13.95 -30.89
C ASN A 880 -40.40 -13.04 -29.89
N GLY A 881 -40.02 -13.03 -28.61
CA GLY A 881 -40.63 -12.09 -27.65
C GLY A 881 -40.45 -12.41 -26.17
N LEU A 882 -39.67 -13.44 -25.83
CA LEU A 882 -39.36 -13.74 -24.43
C LEU A 882 -38.63 -12.58 -23.74
N HIS A 883 -37.76 -11.87 -24.46
CA HIS A 883 -37.01 -10.73 -23.91
C HIS A 883 -37.96 -9.65 -23.38
N ASP A 884 -38.93 -9.21 -24.19
CA ASP A 884 -39.92 -8.21 -23.81
C ASP A 884 -40.83 -8.71 -22.67
N ALA A 885 -41.20 -9.99 -22.67
CA ALA A 885 -42.06 -10.57 -21.64
C ALA A 885 -41.36 -10.69 -20.28
N ILE A 886 -40.09 -11.11 -20.27
CA ILE A 886 -39.25 -11.10 -19.06
C ILE A 886 -39.07 -9.66 -18.59
N LEU A 887 -38.78 -8.71 -19.50
CA LEU A 887 -38.66 -7.31 -19.13
C LEU A 887 -39.95 -6.75 -18.52
N GLU A 888 -41.12 -7.06 -19.08
CA GLU A 888 -42.40 -6.57 -18.56
C GLU A 888 -42.68 -7.09 -17.14
N GLU A 889 -42.47 -8.38 -16.88
CA GLU A 889 -42.64 -8.97 -15.55
C GLU A 889 -41.57 -8.46 -14.57
N MET A 890 -40.34 -8.33 -15.02
CA MET A 890 -39.29 -7.67 -14.23
C MET A 890 -39.65 -6.22 -13.94
N PHE A 891 -40.22 -5.46 -14.88
CA PHE A 891 -40.65 -4.08 -14.64
C PHE A 891 -41.77 -4.00 -13.62
N LYS A 892 -42.75 -4.92 -13.68
CA LYS A 892 -43.83 -5.04 -12.68
C LYS A 892 -43.28 -5.34 -11.29
N PHE A 893 -42.29 -6.23 -11.19
CA PHE A 893 -41.73 -6.61 -9.89
C PHE A 893 -40.74 -5.58 -9.35
N THR A 894 -39.97 -4.94 -10.22
CA THR A 894 -38.90 -4.01 -9.83
C THR A 894 -39.33 -2.55 -9.74
N ASN A 895 -40.61 -2.24 -10.00
CA ASN A 895 -41.14 -0.88 -10.10
C ASN A 895 -40.32 -0.02 -11.10
N GLU A 896 -40.26 -0.46 -12.36
CA GLU A 896 -39.77 0.30 -13.52
C GLU A 896 -38.24 0.57 -13.63
N LYS A 897 -37.36 -0.25 -13.03
CA LYS A 897 -35.92 0.12 -12.89
C LYS A 897 -34.88 -0.77 -13.59
N VAL A 898 -35.29 -1.82 -14.29
CA VAL A 898 -34.35 -2.68 -15.03
C VAL A 898 -34.08 -2.07 -16.40
N LYS A 899 -32.82 -1.71 -16.69
CA LYS A 899 -32.46 -1.27 -18.05
C LYS A 899 -32.56 -2.47 -19.00
N PRO A 900 -33.25 -2.36 -20.15
CA PRO A 900 -33.39 -3.45 -21.13
C PRO A 900 -32.06 -4.07 -21.55
N GLU A 901 -31.00 -3.26 -21.60
CA GLU A 901 -29.64 -3.63 -21.96
C GLU A 901 -28.99 -4.67 -21.03
N ARG A 902 -29.50 -4.80 -19.79
CA ARG A 902 -28.97 -5.71 -18.75
C ARG A 902 -29.57 -7.12 -18.79
N LEU A 903 -30.59 -7.32 -19.63
CA LEU A 903 -31.18 -8.62 -19.87
C LEU A 903 -30.73 -9.12 -21.24
N ARG A 904 -30.08 -10.27 -21.28
CA ARG A 904 -29.75 -10.97 -22.52
C ARG A 904 -30.41 -12.34 -22.50
N VAL A 905 -31.34 -12.56 -23.44
CA VAL A 905 -31.87 -13.89 -23.70
C VAL A 905 -30.94 -14.55 -24.72
N LEU A 906 -30.31 -15.65 -24.31
CA LEU A 906 -29.42 -16.43 -25.17
C LEU A 906 -30.24 -17.44 -26.00
N PRO A 907 -29.64 -18.01 -27.07
CA PRO A 907 -30.35 -18.90 -27.97
C PRO A 907 -30.98 -20.09 -27.25
N VAL A 908 -32.23 -20.39 -27.62
CA VAL A 908 -33.00 -21.52 -27.08
C VAL A 908 -32.69 -22.78 -27.89
N ILE A 909 -32.44 -23.87 -27.19
CA ILE A 909 -32.08 -25.18 -27.78
C ILE A 909 -33.15 -26.20 -27.42
N THR A 910 -33.58 -26.94 -28.42
CA THR A 910 -34.47 -28.10 -28.31
C THR A 910 -33.64 -29.38 -28.26
N LYS A 911 -33.88 -30.23 -27.25
CA LYS A 911 -33.28 -31.57 -27.16
C LYS A 911 -34.39 -32.61 -27.06
N SER A 912 -34.41 -33.55 -28.00
CA SER A 912 -35.27 -34.74 -27.90
C SER A 912 -34.65 -35.74 -26.93
N LEU A 913 -35.47 -36.33 -26.07
CA LEU A 913 -35.05 -37.31 -25.07
C LEU A 913 -35.31 -38.75 -25.51
N SER A 914 -35.88 -38.97 -26.70
CA SER A 914 -36.18 -40.29 -27.27
C SER A 914 -34.95 -41.18 -27.53
N HIS A 915 -33.74 -40.64 -27.38
CA HIS A 915 -32.46 -41.36 -27.51
C HIS A 915 -31.68 -41.50 -26.20
N LEU A 916 -32.22 -41.06 -25.07
CA LEU A 916 -31.55 -41.18 -23.77
C LEU A 916 -31.84 -42.55 -23.15
N PHE A 917 -30.91 -43.49 -23.37
CA PHE A 917 -30.87 -44.73 -22.61
C PHE A 917 -30.32 -44.43 -21.22
N ILE A 918 -31.17 -44.55 -20.20
CA ILE A 918 -30.73 -44.60 -18.80
C ILE A 918 -30.45 -46.08 -18.51
N GLU A 919 -29.18 -46.49 -18.54
CA GLU A 919 -28.79 -47.74 -17.89
C GLU A 919 -28.94 -47.51 -16.38
N VAL A 920 -29.87 -48.24 -15.77
CA VAL A 920 -30.11 -48.26 -14.32
C VAL A 920 -29.14 -49.22 -13.65
#